data_AF-A0A9E3B041-F1
#
_entry.id   AF-A0A9E3B041-F1
#
_cell.length_a   1.000
_cell.length_b   1.000
_cell.length_c   1.000
_cell.angle_alpha   90.00
_cell.angle_beta   90.00
_cell.angle_gamma   90.00
#
_symmetry.space_group_name_H-M   'P 1'
#
loop_
_entity.id
_entity.type
_entity.pdbx_description
1 polymer ?
#
loop_
_entity_poly.entity_id
_entity_poly.type
_entity_poly.pdbx_seq_one_letter_code
_entity_poly.pdbx_strand_id
1 'polypeptide(L)'
;MLKKNPLGPVAPLHNIQHGEQIKDDDQISTSGKDDDLSKDDDQPTIPVKATDQPSSPGKDDNQPTIPVKSADQPSSPGKDDNQPTIPVKSADQPSSTELLTLQETVQLGTFPISSRAKQTAADPHTQEKVKFYANWLATQARYDQQRDNSTEIKSYIEDATKIVQVGKKEVSIFAPFRPKLSALQTFTTKQIVVLCLIGLLWILGFLVFRLEVLTFAISAITVMYFCNLILNVCMALRSFRSRSEEHISDDIVHALKDADWPEYTILCPLYREAQVVPQFVQAMQKLDYPPEKLQILFLTEADDTETRSAIRALSLPPHFKIVIVPDGKPRTKPRACNYGLMFAKGPYVVIYDAEDIPDPLQLKKAVLTFANHGTDVICVQAKLNFYNIRQNLLTRWFTAEYSTWFDLILPGLQLAGFSLPLGGTSNHFRSAALRALGGWDAYNVTEDCDLGLRLKRYHMNTVVLDSTTYEEANSQLKNWLRQRSRWIKGYMQTYLVHMRTPLEYFQKGRLYELFSFQVVVGSGVAVLFINPLMWALLAVYIAFGHSVIRFYHILFPGPVLYLGAFCLICGNFFYIYLYLLACMKRRQYHLLPWTIFIPCYWFLISIAGFYALFELVVKPHYWQKTVHGLHLKGGQQVTSVAGEEIETASITDEATMPMLAAPTKASKLGVIPSITLSLKAMPTLIVPAFSPQQKQAQLVAKRARVRDLWFFATIIIACITSIVACRYYFMNQEILLNPDAHSHMRIARSVFDNLTPGLAQLGSVWLPLPHVLMWPFIWNDYLWHSGLAGSFVAMPCYVVAAIYIFLAAKRVTRNSGASFVGTLVFIFNPNVLYLQTTPLSETVCMVTFAAACYYFLVWIQEDTIQSLVLTSACAFLATLARYDGWPLFVTLLCFIPLVGLFKRQRFLRIQGNVITFVLLGGLGIVLWLIWNKMIFGDPLYFQRGIYSSQAQQMLLVTDKTLFAYHNLWQAIRFYTIDSALSVGSLLLLLLVIALLWFLLENRFRPSTFGVLVFLVPFGFYILALYNGNAAIWVPGANPPGAPVYMYNVRYGAQMVAPTAFCIAILADKLSSISIPYSKLVTQVLLTGVILTQCVLIQLQGVISLQDGQYNYSCSPRHTTLDYLSEHYNGGRILTDVYAIGFDPTDSGFINFRDVVYEGSGSYWTQALRNPAQSVEWLLVNPSNNVDLVAQHIDLNSPAFLSQFTLVARQTNNIRLYHRLGGPPLPDRPAPSPLHFEHAPCLKA
;
A
#
# COMPACT_ATOMS: atom_id res chain seq x y z
N MET A 1 31.06 49.03 -25.36
CA MET A 1 30.47 50.09 -26.21
C MET A 1 28.95 50.02 -26.02
N LEU A 2 28.29 51.07 -25.51
CA LEU A 2 27.61 52.15 -26.26
C LEU A 2 26.36 51.63 -27.01
N LYS A 3 25.13 52.12 -26.82
CA LYS A 3 24.53 53.23 -26.01
C LYS A 3 23.18 52.70 -25.40
N LYS A 4 22.47 53.25 -24.39
CA LYS A 4 21.97 54.61 -24.06
C LYS A 4 21.11 55.25 -25.19
N ASN A 5 19.93 55.85 -24.97
CA ASN A 5 19.08 55.97 -23.76
C ASN A 5 17.57 56.15 -24.18
N PRO A 6 16.64 56.82 -23.46
CA PRO A 6 15.31 56.27 -23.12
C PRO A 6 14.11 56.90 -23.89
N LEU A 7 12.88 56.51 -23.54
CA LEU A 7 11.70 57.40 -23.49
C LEU A 7 10.58 56.83 -22.57
N GLY A 8 9.55 57.63 -22.31
CA GLY A 8 8.66 57.53 -21.13
C GLY A 8 7.25 56.94 -21.33
N PRO A 9 6.27 57.36 -20.49
CA PRO A 9 5.09 56.55 -20.13
C PRO A 9 3.90 56.68 -21.09
N VAL A 10 2.99 55.69 -21.01
CA VAL A 10 1.68 55.69 -21.67
C VAL A 10 0.57 55.60 -20.60
N ALA A 11 -0.40 56.50 -20.69
CA ALA A 11 -1.57 56.59 -19.82
C ALA A 11 -2.72 55.67 -20.30
N PRO A 12 -3.71 55.33 -19.46
CA PRO A 12 -4.76 54.37 -19.83
C PRO A 12 -5.77 54.95 -20.84
N LEU A 13 -6.36 54.06 -21.65
CA LEU A 13 -7.46 54.37 -22.56
C LEU A 13 -8.63 53.39 -22.38
N HIS A 14 -9.84 53.92 -22.37
CA HIS A 14 -11.09 53.17 -22.29
C HIS A 14 -11.54 52.64 -23.66
N ASN A 15 -12.34 51.56 -23.62
CA ASN A 15 -13.42 51.15 -24.53
C ASN A 15 -13.38 51.58 -26.01
N ILE A 16 -13.62 50.62 -26.91
CA ILE A 16 -14.84 50.61 -27.76
C ILE A 16 -15.10 49.20 -28.32
N GLN A 17 -16.35 48.97 -28.76
CA GLN A 17 -16.85 47.70 -29.28
C GLN A 17 -16.40 47.43 -30.73
N HIS A 18 -16.47 46.16 -31.14
CA HIS A 18 -17.06 45.59 -32.37
C HIS A 18 -16.42 44.21 -32.62
N GLY A 19 -17.07 43.22 -33.24
CA GLY A 19 -18.35 43.25 -33.94
C GLY A 19 -18.17 42.93 -35.43
N GLU A 20 -17.84 41.68 -35.75
CA GLU A 20 -17.67 41.25 -37.13
C GLU A 20 -19.04 41.09 -37.83
N GLN A 21 -19.25 41.86 -38.90
CA GLN A 21 -20.26 41.58 -39.91
C GLN A 21 -19.58 40.96 -41.14
N ILE A 22 -20.24 39.95 -41.71
CA ILE A 22 -19.97 39.47 -43.07
C ILE A 22 -21.19 39.79 -43.92
N LYS A 23 -20.92 40.26 -45.13
CA LYS A 23 -21.83 40.66 -46.22
C LYS A 23 -21.44 39.83 -47.46
N ASP A 24 -22.27 39.52 -48.45
CA ASP A 24 -23.75 39.49 -48.56
C ASP A 24 -24.11 38.01 -48.94
N ASP A 25 -25.26 37.53 -49.44
CA ASP A 25 -26.24 38.12 -50.38
C ASP A 25 -27.51 37.25 -50.52
N ASP A 26 -28.45 37.74 -51.33
CA ASP A 26 -29.58 37.05 -51.99
C ASP A 26 -30.88 36.66 -51.23
N GLN A 27 -31.95 36.59 -52.02
CA GLN A 27 -33.37 36.77 -51.63
C GLN A 27 -34.20 35.47 -51.61
N ILE A 28 -35.33 35.45 -50.88
CA ILE A 28 -36.71 35.27 -51.42
C ILE A 28 -37.76 35.11 -50.28
N SER A 29 -39.04 35.37 -50.61
CA SER A 29 -40.26 35.35 -49.78
C SER A 29 -40.66 33.95 -49.23
N THR A 30 -41.71 33.71 -48.43
CA THR A 30 -43.07 34.32 -48.39
C THR A 30 -43.80 34.03 -47.06
N SER A 31 -44.99 34.60 -46.85
CA SER A 31 -45.81 34.56 -45.62
C SER A 31 -47.04 33.63 -45.69
N GLY A 32 -47.59 33.28 -44.51
CA GLY A 32 -48.91 32.65 -44.32
C GLY A 32 -48.87 31.21 -43.78
N LYS A 33 -49.96 30.64 -43.24
CA LYS A 33 -51.27 31.22 -42.86
C LYS A 33 -52.05 30.22 -41.94
N ASP A 34 -53.01 30.77 -41.18
CA ASP A 34 -54.18 30.28 -40.40
C ASP A 34 -54.65 28.78 -40.39
N ASP A 35 -55.59 28.51 -39.47
CA ASP A 35 -56.59 27.40 -39.39
C ASP A 35 -56.13 25.98 -38.95
N ASP A 36 -56.93 25.11 -38.29
CA ASP A 36 -58.11 25.23 -37.37
C ASP A 36 -58.41 23.82 -36.73
N LEU A 37 -59.44 23.68 -35.87
CA LEU A 37 -60.14 22.45 -35.38
C LEU A 37 -59.39 21.58 -34.32
N SER A 38 -59.84 21.45 -33.05
CA SER A 38 -61.02 20.73 -32.48
C SER A 38 -60.86 19.18 -32.41
N LYS A 39 -61.28 18.40 -31.40
CA LYS A 39 -62.41 18.47 -30.43
C LYS A 39 -62.16 17.71 -29.09
N ASP A 40 -62.95 18.06 -28.06
CA ASP A 40 -63.78 17.25 -27.12
C ASP A 40 -63.35 15.80 -26.70
N ASP A 41 -63.56 15.27 -25.48
CA ASP A 41 -64.15 15.80 -24.22
C ASP A 41 -63.84 14.87 -22.98
N ASP A 42 -64.57 15.12 -21.88
CA ASP A 42 -64.97 14.23 -20.76
C ASP A 42 -64.20 14.26 -19.41
N GLN A 43 -64.87 14.89 -18.44
CA GLN A 43 -64.71 14.87 -16.98
C GLN A 43 -65.55 13.70 -16.35
N PRO A 44 -65.68 13.46 -15.01
CA PRO A 44 -65.55 14.37 -13.86
C PRO A 44 -64.66 13.85 -12.68
N THR A 45 -64.35 14.54 -11.56
CA THR A 45 -65.05 15.52 -10.69
C THR A 45 -66.15 14.82 -9.82
N ILE A 46 -66.41 15.09 -8.52
CA ILE A 46 -66.25 16.31 -7.69
C ILE A 46 -65.60 15.99 -6.27
N PRO A 47 -65.95 16.46 -5.02
CA PRO A 47 -64.94 16.65 -3.94
C PRO A 47 -65.30 16.13 -2.50
N VAL A 48 -64.57 16.60 -1.46
CA VAL A 48 -65.06 17.36 -0.25
C VAL A 48 -64.59 16.94 1.18
N LYS A 49 -63.86 17.87 1.86
CA LYS A 49 -63.84 18.29 3.30
C LYS A 49 -63.62 17.27 4.47
N ALA A 50 -63.12 17.64 5.68
CA ALA A 50 -62.35 18.83 6.16
C ALA A 50 -61.87 18.66 7.64
N THR A 51 -61.14 19.69 8.13
CA THR A 51 -61.03 20.20 9.54
C THR A 51 -60.32 19.40 10.65
N ASP A 52 -59.24 20.02 11.15
CA ASP A 52 -58.98 20.49 12.53
C ASP A 52 -58.71 19.53 13.74
N GLN A 53 -57.42 19.48 14.11
CA GLN A 53 -56.82 19.94 15.40
C GLN A 53 -57.16 19.22 16.75
N PRO A 54 -56.35 19.41 17.84
CA PRO A 54 -56.12 18.38 18.87
C PRO A 54 -56.53 18.71 20.34
N SER A 55 -56.46 17.73 21.24
CA SER A 55 -56.21 17.90 22.70
C SER A 55 -55.80 16.60 23.44
N SER A 56 -55.43 16.67 24.72
CA SER A 56 -54.81 15.65 25.62
C SER A 56 -55.69 15.40 26.89
N PRO A 57 -55.27 14.94 28.11
CA PRO A 57 -54.00 14.35 28.66
C PRO A 57 -54.17 13.16 29.69
N GLY A 58 -53.06 12.67 30.31
CA GLY A 58 -53.01 11.83 31.54
C GLY A 58 -51.94 10.70 31.51
N LYS A 59 -50.88 10.64 32.35
CA LYS A 59 -50.75 10.30 33.81
C LYS A 59 -50.89 8.78 34.14
N ASP A 60 -50.06 8.09 34.95
CA ASP A 60 -48.86 8.42 35.77
C ASP A 60 -47.91 7.18 36.01
N ASP A 61 -46.62 7.45 36.21
CA ASP A 61 -45.56 6.81 37.06
C ASP A 61 -45.18 5.30 37.18
N ASN A 62 -43.85 5.13 37.41
CA ASN A 62 -43.09 4.15 38.22
C ASN A 62 -42.29 2.94 37.65
N GLN A 63 -41.04 2.86 38.14
CA GLN A 63 -40.05 1.74 38.12
C GLN A 63 -40.14 0.94 39.47
N PRO A 64 -39.31 -0.08 39.88
CA PRO A 64 -37.97 -0.49 39.38
C PRO A 64 -37.53 -1.99 39.45
N THR A 65 -36.29 -2.24 38.98
CA THR A 65 -35.26 -3.29 39.32
C THR A 65 -35.56 -4.68 39.94
N ILE A 66 -35.00 -5.75 39.31
CA ILE A 66 -34.07 -6.82 39.82
C ILE A 66 -34.39 -7.45 41.22
N PRO A 67 -34.63 -8.80 41.40
CA PRO A 67 -33.55 -9.83 41.35
C PRO A 67 -33.87 -11.36 41.12
N VAL A 68 -32.88 -12.11 40.61
CA VAL A 68 -32.26 -13.40 41.05
C VAL A 68 -33.05 -14.58 41.74
N LYS A 69 -32.81 -15.83 41.25
CA LYS A 69 -32.74 -17.20 41.90
C LYS A 69 -33.92 -18.24 41.91
N SER A 70 -33.67 -19.36 41.19
CA SER A 70 -33.65 -20.81 41.57
C SER A 70 -34.85 -21.63 42.13
N ALA A 71 -34.93 -22.89 41.63
CA ALA A 71 -35.54 -24.13 42.19
C ALA A 71 -37.09 -24.27 42.10
N ASP A 72 -37.74 -25.45 42.13
CA ASP A 72 -37.30 -26.80 42.54
C ASP A 72 -38.05 -27.99 41.84
N GLN A 73 -37.86 -29.23 42.32
CA GLN A 73 -38.33 -30.56 41.83
C GLN A 73 -39.78 -30.97 42.28
N PRO A 74 -40.35 -32.21 42.11
CA PRO A 74 -39.81 -33.61 42.02
C PRO A 74 -40.23 -34.36 40.71
N SER A 75 -40.43 -35.70 40.53
CA SER A 75 -40.49 -36.94 41.35
C SER A 75 -40.18 -38.23 40.54
N SER A 76 -40.34 -39.43 41.14
CA SER A 76 -40.19 -40.79 40.53
C SER A 76 -41.15 -41.84 41.16
N PRO A 77 -41.16 -43.16 40.83
CA PRO A 77 -40.09 -44.19 41.04
C PRO A 77 -39.73 -44.95 39.71
N GLY A 78 -39.11 -46.15 39.60
CA GLY A 78 -38.53 -47.18 40.52
C GLY A 78 -37.33 -47.90 39.84
N LYS A 79 -36.64 -48.95 40.32
CA LYS A 79 -36.83 -50.10 41.26
C LYS A 79 -37.38 -51.39 40.62
N ASP A 80 -36.80 -52.60 40.79
CA ASP A 80 -35.59 -53.14 41.50
C ASP A 80 -35.27 -54.54 40.89
N ASP A 81 -34.17 -55.28 41.15
CA ASP A 81 -32.74 -55.06 41.51
C ASP A 81 -32.00 -56.43 41.35
N ASN A 82 -30.66 -56.47 41.23
CA ASN A 82 -29.85 -57.61 41.73
C ASN A 82 -28.33 -57.33 41.84
N GLN A 83 -27.89 -56.86 43.02
CA GLN A 83 -26.71 -57.27 43.83
C GLN A 83 -25.31 -57.61 43.23
N PRO A 84 -24.19 -57.51 44.02
CA PRO A 84 -23.98 -56.77 45.27
C PRO A 84 -22.73 -55.83 45.27
N THR A 85 -22.62 -55.00 46.31
CA THR A 85 -21.61 -53.93 46.48
C THR A 85 -20.74 -54.08 47.75
N ILE A 86 -19.84 -53.09 47.99
CA ILE A 86 -19.22 -52.64 49.28
C ILE A 86 -17.73 -53.07 49.48
N PRO A 87 -16.82 -52.23 50.04
CA PRO A 87 -16.90 -50.80 50.44
C PRO A 87 -15.88 -49.85 49.75
N VAL A 88 -16.03 -48.55 50.02
CA VAL A 88 -15.04 -47.47 49.79
C VAL A 88 -14.50 -46.96 51.14
N LYS A 89 -13.19 -46.59 51.24
CA LYS A 89 -12.78 -45.43 52.07
C LYS A 89 -11.34 -44.90 51.85
N SER A 90 -11.29 -43.58 51.62
CA SER A 90 -10.28 -42.57 52.07
C SER A 90 -8.77 -42.81 51.95
N ALA A 91 -8.09 -41.92 51.20
CA ALA A 91 -7.12 -40.91 51.70
C ALA A 91 -5.89 -40.69 50.79
N ASP A 92 -5.41 -39.45 50.83
CA ASP A 92 -4.07 -38.90 50.55
C ASP A 92 -3.41 -38.97 49.15
N GLN A 93 -2.63 -37.92 48.88
CA GLN A 93 -1.76 -37.76 47.72
C GLN A 93 -0.39 -38.43 47.96
N PRO A 94 0.24 -38.98 46.91
CA PRO A 94 1.70 -39.01 46.80
C PRO A 94 2.25 -37.86 45.96
N SER A 95 3.49 -37.46 46.24
CA SER A 95 4.20 -36.36 45.59
C SER A 95 4.86 -36.73 44.24
N SER A 96 5.25 -35.71 43.49
CA SER A 96 5.87 -35.79 42.17
C SER A 96 7.32 -36.32 42.16
N THR A 97 7.53 -37.63 42.32
CA THR A 97 8.90 -38.20 42.25
C THR A 97 9.02 -39.62 41.63
N GLU A 98 8.12 -40.07 40.75
CA GLU A 98 8.28 -41.41 40.15
C GLU A 98 7.72 -41.52 38.70
N LEU A 99 8.48 -41.02 37.73
CA LEU A 99 8.23 -41.22 36.28
C LEU A 99 9.49 -40.97 35.43
N LEU A 100 10.67 -41.38 35.95
CA LEU A 100 11.98 -40.98 35.43
C LEU A 100 12.94 -42.17 35.13
N THR A 101 12.39 -43.36 34.94
CA THR A 101 13.13 -44.63 34.81
C THR A 101 12.54 -45.54 33.73
N LEU A 102 12.56 -45.09 32.46
CA LEU A 102 12.47 -45.98 31.29
C LEU A 102 13.01 -45.33 29.99
N GLN A 103 14.08 -44.53 30.11
CA GLN A 103 14.92 -44.18 28.96
C GLN A 103 16.01 -45.25 28.79
N GLU A 104 15.67 -46.38 28.17
CA GLU A 104 16.70 -47.35 27.80
C GLU A 104 17.60 -46.82 26.68
N THR A 105 18.92 -46.98 26.88
CA THR A 105 19.94 -46.31 26.10
C THR A 105 20.16 -46.98 24.75
N VAL A 106 19.32 -46.65 23.76
CA VAL A 106 19.71 -46.80 22.35
C VAL A 106 20.92 -45.89 22.11
N GLN A 107 22.12 -46.47 22.12
CA GLN A 107 23.34 -45.74 21.80
C GLN A 107 23.23 -45.19 20.37
N LEU A 108 23.07 -43.87 20.27
CA LEU A 108 23.14 -43.14 19.02
C LEU A 108 24.58 -43.17 18.51
N GLY A 109 24.93 -44.25 17.79
CA GLY A 109 26.21 -44.41 17.13
C GLY A 109 26.52 -43.19 16.28
N THR A 110 27.60 -42.49 16.61
CA THR A 110 28.02 -41.28 15.90
C THR A 110 28.51 -41.65 14.51
N PHE A 111 27.62 -41.52 13.52
CA PHE A 111 28.00 -41.66 12.11
C PHE A 111 29.20 -40.76 11.79
N PRO A 112 30.22 -41.28 11.08
CA PRO A 112 31.42 -40.50 10.75
C PRO A 112 31.07 -39.42 9.72
N ILE A 113 30.81 -38.20 10.22
CA ILE A 113 30.82 -36.98 9.41
C ILE A 113 32.17 -36.94 8.69
N SER A 114 32.16 -36.89 7.35
CA SER A 114 33.38 -36.89 6.56
C SER A 114 34.31 -35.74 6.99
N SER A 115 35.62 -35.98 6.99
CA SER A 115 36.61 -34.99 7.45
C SER A 115 36.49 -33.65 6.70
N ARG A 116 36.02 -33.70 5.44
CA ARG A 116 35.77 -32.57 4.55
C ARG A 116 34.54 -31.72 4.94
N ALA A 117 33.51 -32.33 5.53
CA ALA A 117 32.33 -31.60 6.01
C ALA A 117 32.62 -30.75 7.28
N LYS A 118 33.68 -31.08 8.04
CA LYS A 118 34.17 -30.23 9.14
C LYS A 118 34.93 -28.97 8.67
N GLN A 119 35.37 -28.92 7.41
CA GLN A 119 36.17 -27.81 6.87
C GLN A 119 35.38 -26.83 6.00
N THR A 120 34.17 -27.20 5.55
CA THR A 120 33.39 -26.43 4.56
C THR A 120 32.37 -25.47 5.17
N ALA A 121 31.82 -25.77 6.36
CA ALA A 121 30.86 -24.91 7.04
C ALA A 121 31.54 -23.99 8.07
N ALA A 122 31.83 -22.74 7.69
CA ALA A 122 32.53 -21.77 8.55
C ALA A 122 31.67 -21.15 9.67
N ASP A 123 30.34 -21.34 9.65
CA ASP A 123 29.40 -20.87 10.67
C ASP A 123 28.90 -22.06 11.52
N PRO A 124 29.05 -22.03 12.87
CA PRO A 124 28.47 -23.04 13.77
C PRO A 124 26.97 -23.30 13.57
N HIS A 125 26.18 -22.30 13.19
CA HIS A 125 24.74 -22.49 12.96
C HIS A 125 24.45 -23.25 11.65
N THR A 126 25.34 -23.17 10.67
CA THR A 126 25.28 -24.02 9.45
C THR A 126 25.65 -25.47 9.78
N GLN A 127 26.66 -25.69 10.64
CA GLN A 127 27.03 -27.04 11.11
C GLN A 127 25.89 -27.72 11.89
N GLU A 128 25.19 -26.97 12.75
CA GLU A 128 24.00 -27.45 13.48
C GLU A 128 22.90 -27.93 12.52
N LYS A 129 22.59 -27.14 11.48
CA LYS A 129 21.60 -27.49 10.45
C LYS A 129 22.01 -28.72 9.64
N VAL A 130 23.26 -28.79 9.19
CA VAL A 130 23.77 -29.97 8.44
C VAL A 130 23.64 -31.23 9.29
N LYS A 131 23.97 -31.17 10.60
CA LYS A 131 23.79 -32.31 11.52
C LYS A 131 22.32 -32.71 11.70
N PHE A 132 21.40 -31.73 11.79
CA PHE A 132 19.96 -31.99 11.85
C PHE A 132 19.46 -32.70 10.58
N TYR A 133 19.74 -32.13 9.40
CA TYR A 133 19.29 -32.71 8.13
C TYR A 133 19.90 -34.08 7.86
N ALA A 134 21.19 -34.31 8.19
CA ALA A 134 21.81 -35.63 8.04
C ALA A 134 21.10 -36.71 8.90
N ASN A 135 20.75 -36.37 10.15
CA ASN A 135 20.02 -37.27 11.04
C ASN A 135 18.56 -37.49 10.57
N TRP A 136 17.92 -36.45 10.04
CA TRP A 136 16.58 -36.54 9.45
C TRP A 136 16.57 -37.44 8.21
N LEU A 137 17.52 -37.25 7.27
CA LEU A 137 17.67 -38.08 6.07
C LEU A 137 17.97 -39.53 6.44
N ALA A 138 18.90 -39.80 7.36
CA ALA A 138 19.19 -41.15 7.84
C ALA A 138 17.99 -41.83 8.53
N THR A 139 17.06 -41.07 9.11
CA THR A 139 15.82 -41.61 9.68
C THR A 139 14.77 -41.86 8.59
N GLN A 140 14.62 -40.93 7.64
CA GLN A 140 13.74 -41.05 6.48
C GLN A 140 14.12 -42.25 5.61
N ALA A 141 15.41 -42.48 5.36
CA ALA A 141 15.89 -43.62 4.57
C ALA A 141 15.56 -44.98 5.23
N ARG A 142 15.75 -45.12 6.55
CA ARG A 142 15.33 -46.32 7.31
C ARG A 142 13.82 -46.55 7.21
N TYR A 143 13.03 -45.48 7.29
CA TYR A 143 11.58 -45.55 7.16
C TYR A 143 11.16 -45.99 5.75
N ASP A 144 11.75 -45.42 4.70
CA ASP A 144 11.45 -45.78 3.31
C ASP A 144 11.91 -47.22 2.99
N GLN A 145 12.99 -47.72 3.61
CA GLN A 145 13.39 -49.15 3.55
C GLN A 145 12.38 -50.09 4.25
N GLN A 146 11.74 -49.65 5.33
CA GLN A 146 10.76 -50.44 6.09
C GLN A 146 9.33 -50.38 5.52
N ARG A 147 9.05 -49.48 4.57
CA ARG A 147 7.70 -49.14 4.13
C ARG A 147 7.26 -49.91 2.88
N ASP A 148 6.52 -51.02 3.04
CA ASP A 148 5.81 -51.67 1.92
C ASP A 148 4.65 -50.80 1.40
N ASN A 149 4.96 -49.95 0.41
CA ASN A 149 3.96 -49.19 -0.34
C ASN A 149 3.20 -50.02 -1.38
N SER A 150 3.53 -51.30 -1.61
CA SER A 150 2.96 -52.06 -2.71
C SER A 150 1.44 -52.21 -2.57
N THR A 151 0.91 -52.31 -1.33
CA THR A 151 -0.53 -52.40 -1.07
C THR A 151 -1.25 -51.06 -1.25
N GLU A 152 -0.65 -49.95 -0.80
CA GLU A 152 -1.16 -48.58 -1.04
C GLU A 152 -1.26 -48.30 -2.56
N ILE A 153 -0.18 -48.61 -3.29
CA ILE A 153 -0.06 -48.40 -4.74
C ILE A 153 -1.05 -49.30 -5.50
N LYS A 154 -1.17 -50.59 -5.16
CA LYS A 154 -2.15 -51.50 -5.78
C LYS A 154 -3.59 -51.00 -5.59
N SER A 155 -3.95 -50.55 -4.38
CA SER A 155 -5.29 -50.00 -4.11
C SER A 155 -5.54 -48.71 -4.89
N TYR A 156 -4.54 -47.82 -4.99
CA TYR A 156 -4.64 -46.60 -5.80
C TYR A 156 -4.82 -46.93 -7.29
N ILE A 157 -4.06 -47.89 -7.83
CA ILE A 157 -4.15 -48.31 -9.24
C ILE A 157 -5.53 -48.94 -9.53
N GLU A 158 -6.05 -49.78 -8.62
CA GLU A 158 -7.38 -50.37 -8.78
C GLU A 158 -8.47 -49.28 -8.84
N ASP A 159 -8.41 -48.27 -7.96
CA ASP A 159 -9.36 -47.15 -7.99
C ASP A 159 -9.14 -46.17 -9.16
N ALA A 160 -7.89 -46.01 -9.62
CA ALA A 160 -7.52 -45.12 -10.72
C ALA A 160 -7.88 -45.68 -12.11
N THR A 161 -7.90 -47.01 -12.26
CA THR A 161 -8.17 -47.69 -13.54
C THR A 161 -9.66 -47.96 -13.80
N LYS A 162 -10.53 -47.76 -12.81
CA LYS A 162 -11.99 -47.93 -12.95
C LYS A 162 -12.57 -46.94 -13.96
N ILE A 163 -13.14 -47.48 -15.05
CA ILE A 163 -13.88 -46.71 -16.05
C ILE A 163 -15.15 -46.16 -15.38
N VAL A 164 -15.40 -44.86 -15.56
CA VAL A 164 -16.58 -44.18 -15.00
C VAL A 164 -17.56 -43.89 -16.13
N GLN A 165 -18.82 -44.30 -15.93
CA GLN A 165 -19.94 -43.86 -16.76
C GLN A 165 -20.38 -42.46 -16.33
N VAL A 166 -20.32 -41.47 -17.24
CA VAL A 166 -20.87 -40.13 -17.01
C VAL A 166 -21.88 -39.81 -18.11
N GLY A 167 -23.16 -39.91 -17.76
CA GLY A 167 -24.26 -39.84 -18.72
C GLY A 167 -24.29 -41.07 -19.63
N LYS A 168 -23.98 -40.89 -20.92
CA LYS A 168 -23.86 -41.96 -21.92
C LYS A 168 -22.42 -42.14 -22.44
N LYS A 169 -21.41 -41.80 -21.62
CA LYS A 169 -20.00 -41.84 -22.03
C LYS A 169 -19.14 -42.51 -20.97
N GLU A 170 -18.36 -43.48 -21.42
CA GLU A 170 -17.26 -44.07 -20.67
C GLU A 170 -16.07 -43.12 -20.65
N VAL A 171 -15.47 -42.98 -19.48
CA VAL A 171 -14.34 -42.09 -19.23
C VAL A 171 -13.32 -42.83 -18.36
N SER A 172 -12.05 -42.76 -18.75
CA SER A 172 -10.91 -43.10 -17.89
C SER A 172 -9.96 -41.90 -17.77
N ILE A 173 -9.81 -41.42 -16.53
CA ILE A 173 -8.93 -40.29 -16.16
C ILE A 173 -7.64 -40.72 -15.44
N PHE A 174 -7.46 -42.03 -15.23
CA PHE A 174 -6.33 -42.63 -14.50
C PHE A 174 -6.11 -42.13 -13.07
N ALA A 175 -7.19 -41.72 -12.40
CA ALA A 175 -7.19 -41.34 -10.99
C ALA A 175 -8.59 -41.56 -10.34
N PRO A 176 -8.68 -41.74 -9.01
CA PRO A 176 -9.95 -41.93 -8.31
C PRO A 176 -10.94 -40.76 -8.50
N PHE A 177 -11.95 -40.96 -9.35
CA PHE A 177 -12.81 -39.87 -9.83
C PHE A 177 -13.71 -39.27 -8.75
N ARG A 178 -13.81 -37.92 -8.74
CA ARG A 178 -14.58 -37.14 -7.76
C ARG A 178 -15.57 -36.22 -8.47
N PRO A 179 -16.81 -36.67 -8.78
CA PRO A 179 -17.77 -35.89 -9.58
C PRO A 179 -17.99 -34.46 -9.05
N LYS A 180 -18.09 -34.29 -7.73
CA LYS A 180 -18.29 -32.99 -7.08
C LYS A 180 -17.13 -32.00 -7.26
N LEU A 181 -15.91 -32.49 -7.51
CA LEU A 181 -14.68 -31.69 -7.62
C LEU A 181 -14.05 -31.69 -9.02
N SER A 182 -14.60 -32.45 -9.99
CA SER A 182 -14.12 -32.43 -11.37
C SER A 182 -14.84 -31.37 -12.22
N ALA A 183 -14.12 -30.67 -13.08
CA ALA A 183 -14.62 -29.67 -14.02
C ALA A 183 -15.42 -30.27 -15.19
N LEU A 184 -15.50 -31.61 -15.35
CA LEU A 184 -16.27 -32.31 -16.39
C LEU A 184 -17.69 -31.78 -16.56
N GLN A 185 -18.39 -31.48 -15.47
CA GLN A 185 -19.64 -30.71 -15.51
C GLN A 185 -19.37 -29.24 -15.21
N THR A 186 -18.81 -28.49 -16.17
CA THR A 186 -18.34 -27.10 -15.93
C THR A 186 -19.45 -26.19 -15.37
N PHE A 187 -20.70 -26.36 -15.82
CA PHE A 187 -21.88 -25.77 -15.20
C PHE A 187 -22.84 -26.85 -14.70
N THR A 188 -23.25 -26.78 -13.44
CA THR A 188 -24.37 -27.59 -12.93
C THR A 188 -25.71 -26.91 -13.23
N THR A 189 -26.79 -27.67 -13.42
CA THR A 189 -28.13 -27.12 -13.71
C THR A 189 -28.59 -26.12 -12.64
N LYS A 190 -28.24 -26.37 -11.36
CA LYS A 190 -28.53 -25.44 -10.25
C LYS A 190 -27.79 -24.12 -10.41
N GLN A 191 -26.51 -24.14 -10.82
CA GLN A 191 -25.76 -22.92 -11.10
C GLN A 191 -26.30 -22.17 -12.32
N ILE A 192 -26.71 -22.87 -13.38
CA ILE A 192 -27.35 -22.21 -14.54
C ILE A 192 -28.63 -21.50 -14.10
N VAL A 193 -29.52 -22.18 -13.37
CA VAL A 193 -30.76 -21.57 -12.85
C VAL A 193 -30.46 -20.37 -11.94
N VAL A 194 -29.49 -20.48 -11.02
CA VAL A 194 -29.11 -19.36 -10.14
C VAL A 194 -28.50 -18.18 -10.94
N LEU A 195 -27.64 -18.44 -11.92
CA LEU A 195 -27.06 -17.39 -12.77
C LEU A 195 -28.11 -16.72 -13.67
N CYS A 196 -29.06 -17.49 -14.21
CA CYS A 196 -30.19 -16.96 -14.97
C CYS A 196 -31.16 -16.15 -14.08
N LEU A 197 -31.42 -16.58 -12.84
CA LEU A 197 -32.21 -15.80 -11.87
C LEU A 197 -31.50 -14.52 -11.46
N ILE A 198 -30.19 -14.56 -11.21
CA ILE A 198 -29.38 -13.35 -10.94
C ILE A 198 -29.43 -12.41 -12.15
N GLY A 199 -29.22 -12.92 -13.37
CA GLY A 199 -29.31 -12.13 -14.60
C GLY A 199 -30.69 -11.51 -14.81
N LEU A 200 -31.76 -12.27 -14.57
CA LEU A 200 -33.14 -11.79 -14.64
C LEU A 200 -33.42 -10.72 -13.57
N LEU A 201 -32.92 -10.87 -12.34
CA LEU A 201 -33.03 -9.86 -11.28
C LEU A 201 -32.27 -8.57 -11.64
N TRP A 202 -31.09 -8.68 -12.26
CA TRP A 202 -30.37 -7.50 -12.78
C TRP A 202 -31.12 -6.82 -13.94
N ILE A 203 -31.73 -7.59 -14.85
CA ILE A 203 -32.53 -7.06 -15.96
C ILE A 203 -33.80 -6.37 -15.45
N LEU A 204 -34.57 -7.02 -14.57
CA LEU A 204 -35.76 -6.44 -13.95
C LEU A 204 -35.40 -5.21 -13.11
N GLY A 205 -34.33 -5.30 -12.32
CA GLY A 205 -33.78 -4.17 -11.56
C GLY A 205 -33.41 -3.00 -12.45
N PHE A 206 -32.75 -3.24 -13.59
CA PHE A 206 -32.39 -2.19 -14.55
C PHE A 206 -33.60 -1.61 -15.30
N LEU A 207 -34.66 -2.39 -15.55
CA LEU A 207 -35.88 -1.89 -16.18
C LEU A 207 -36.66 -0.94 -15.25
N VAL A 208 -36.70 -1.25 -13.94
CA VAL A 208 -37.43 -0.49 -12.91
C VAL A 208 -36.59 0.65 -12.31
N PHE A 209 -35.38 0.35 -11.83
CA PHE A 209 -34.50 1.24 -11.05
C PHE A 209 -33.21 1.57 -11.84
N ARG A 210 -33.39 2.07 -13.07
CA ARG A 210 -32.39 2.19 -14.14
C ARG A 210 -31.03 2.74 -13.70
N LEU A 211 -31.05 3.83 -12.92
CA LEU A 211 -29.84 4.56 -12.53
C LEU A 211 -29.31 4.04 -11.19
N GLU A 212 -30.20 3.76 -10.26
CA GLU A 212 -29.90 3.29 -8.90
C GLU A 212 -29.17 1.94 -8.93
N VAL A 213 -29.61 1.01 -9.79
CA VAL A 213 -28.97 -0.30 -9.98
C VAL A 213 -27.60 -0.18 -10.64
N LEU A 214 -27.42 0.79 -11.55
CA LEU A 214 -26.14 1.04 -12.21
C LEU A 214 -25.13 1.70 -11.25
N THR A 215 -25.58 2.67 -10.46
CA THR A 215 -24.82 3.31 -9.37
C THR A 215 -24.46 2.30 -8.27
N PHE A 216 -25.37 1.37 -7.92
CA PHE A 216 -25.08 0.26 -7.00
C PHE A 216 -24.00 -0.67 -7.56
N ALA A 217 -24.09 -1.06 -8.85
CA ALA A 217 -23.08 -1.90 -9.49
C ALA A 217 -21.69 -1.25 -9.47
N ILE A 218 -21.60 0.04 -9.80
CA ILE A 218 -20.34 0.80 -9.80
C ILE A 218 -19.82 1.04 -8.38
N SER A 219 -20.70 1.19 -7.39
CA SER A 219 -20.33 1.24 -5.97
C SER A 219 -19.69 -0.08 -5.52
N ALA A 220 -20.32 -1.21 -5.82
CA ALA A 220 -19.80 -2.54 -5.49
C ALA A 220 -18.47 -2.84 -6.20
N ILE A 221 -18.36 -2.48 -7.48
CA ILE A 221 -17.11 -2.57 -8.27
C ILE A 221 -16.00 -1.74 -7.63
N THR A 222 -16.28 -0.48 -7.27
CA THR A 222 -15.30 0.45 -6.69
C THR A 222 -14.80 -0.04 -5.33
N VAL A 223 -15.71 -0.53 -4.47
CA VAL A 223 -15.35 -1.16 -3.19
C VAL A 223 -14.49 -2.42 -3.42
N MET A 224 -14.84 -3.27 -4.39
CA MET A 224 -14.05 -4.46 -4.73
C MET A 224 -12.63 -4.09 -5.20
N TYR A 225 -12.47 -3.06 -6.04
CA TYR A 225 -11.16 -2.54 -6.43
C TYR A 225 -10.36 -2.07 -5.24
N PHE A 226 -10.97 -1.31 -4.33
CA PHE A 226 -10.29 -0.81 -3.15
C PHE A 226 -9.83 -1.95 -2.23
N CYS A 227 -10.72 -2.92 -1.93
CA CYS A 227 -10.37 -4.10 -1.15
C CYS A 227 -9.26 -4.94 -1.81
N ASN A 228 -9.29 -5.11 -3.14
CA ASN A 228 -8.26 -5.83 -3.88
C ASN A 228 -6.91 -5.10 -3.87
N LEU A 229 -6.91 -3.78 -4.06
CA LEU A 229 -5.73 -2.93 -3.98
C LEU A 229 -5.09 -3.01 -2.58
N ILE A 230 -5.89 -2.82 -1.52
CA ILE A 230 -5.43 -2.91 -0.14
C ILE A 230 -4.87 -4.31 0.15
N LEU A 231 -5.53 -5.39 -0.29
CA LEU A 231 -4.99 -6.74 -0.12
C LEU A 231 -3.63 -6.91 -0.80
N ASN A 232 -3.49 -6.52 -2.07
CA ASN A 232 -2.24 -6.69 -2.82
C ASN A 232 -1.09 -5.87 -2.21
N VAL A 233 -1.36 -4.63 -1.79
CA VAL A 233 -0.39 -3.80 -1.06
C VAL A 233 -0.02 -4.46 0.29
N CYS A 234 -0.98 -5.00 1.03
CA CYS A 234 -0.71 -5.75 2.26
C CYS A 234 0.11 -7.03 2.02
N MET A 235 -0.14 -7.79 0.94
CA MET A 235 0.63 -9.00 0.60
C MET A 235 2.09 -8.66 0.29
N ALA A 236 2.31 -7.65 -0.56
CA ALA A 236 3.66 -7.18 -0.89
C ALA A 236 4.40 -6.63 0.35
N LEU A 237 3.74 -5.83 1.19
CA LEU A 237 4.33 -5.33 2.44
C LEU A 237 4.68 -6.45 3.42
N ARG A 238 3.92 -7.56 3.45
CA ARG A 238 4.27 -8.76 4.23
C ARG A 238 5.52 -9.45 3.65
N SER A 239 5.56 -9.69 2.33
CA SER A 239 6.71 -10.30 1.63
C SER A 239 8.01 -9.47 1.76
N PHE A 240 7.93 -8.13 1.78
CA PHE A 240 9.10 -7.29 2.03
C PHE A 240 9.56 -7.29 3.49
N ARG A 241 8.64 -7.34 4.47
CA ARG A 241 8.98 -7.33 5.90
C ARG A 241 9.48 -8.68 6.43
N SER A 242 9.16 -9.79 5.76
CA SER A 242 9.62 -11.12 6.13
C SER A 242 9.82 -11.98 4.90
N ARG A 243 10.99 -12.63 4.79
CA ARG A 243 11.11 -13.83 3.95
C ARG A 243 10.14 -14.87 4.48
N SER A 244 9.24 -15.33 3.62
CA SER A 244 8.33 -16.46 3.84
C SER A 244 8.58 -17.63 2.89
N GLU A 245 9.28 -17.35 1.79
CA GLU A 245 9.94 -18.36 0.98
C GLU A 245 10.93 -19.15 1.87
N GLU A 246 10.82 -20.47 1.89
CA GLU A 246 11.80 -21.33 2.55
C GLU A 246 13.13 -21.22 1.80
N HIS A 247 14.21 -20.90 2.50
CA HIS A 247 15.54 -20.72 1.90
C HIS A 247 16.53 -21.74 2.45
N ILE A 248 16.83 -22.74 1.62
CA ILE A 248 17.87 -23.74 1.84
C ILE A 248 19.11 -23.29 1.07
N SER A 249 20.22 -22.98 1.76
CA SER A 249 21.46 -22.54 1.10
C SER A 249 22.20 -23.70 0.44
N ASP A 250 22.87 -23.41 -0.66
CA ASP A 250 23.59 -24.39 -1.47
C ASP A 250 24.70 -25.08 -0.67
N ASP A 251 25.38 -24.34 0.23
CA ASP A 251 26.40 -24.87 1.16
C ASP A 251 25.89 -26.05 2.00
N ILE A 252 24.63 -26.00 2.45
CA ILE A 252 24.02 -27.08 3.25
C ILE A 252 23.76 -28.29 2.37
N VAL A 253 23.32 -28.10 1.13
CA VAL A 253 23.06 -29.18 0.18
C VAL A 253 24.37 -29.87 -0.22
N HIS A 254 25.43 -29.09 -0.48
CA HIS A 254 26.76 -29.62 -0.79
C HIS A 254 27.43 -30.31 0.42
N ALA A 255 27.24 -29.81 1.64
CA ALA A 255 27.69 -30.50 2.86
C ALA A 255 26.93 -31.83 3.14
N LEU A 256 25.79 -32.03 2.48
CA LEU A 256 24.96 -33.25 2.52
C LEU A 256 25.08 -34.08 1.22
N LYS A 257 26.13 -33.88 0.41
CA LYS A 257 26.34 -34.59 -0.86
C LYS A 257 26.21 -36.11 -0.69
N ASP A 258 26.91 -36.64 0.31
CA ASP A 258 27.08 -38.08 0.54
C ASP A 258 26.02 -38.67 1.52
N ALA A 259 24.91 -37.94 1.74
CA ALA A 259 23.81 -38.41 2.58
C ALA A 259 22.88 -39.39 1.85
N ASP A 260 22.18 -40.26 2.59
CA ASP A 260 21.20 -41.18 2.02
C ASP A 260 19.89 -40.44 1.67
N TRP A 261 19.76 -40.01 0.40
CA TRP A 261 18.59 -39.29 -0.09
C TRP A 261 17.41 -40.24 -0.40
N PRO A 262 16.15 -39.84 -0.16
CA PRO A 262 14.97 -40.67 -0.43
C PRO A 262 14.75 -40.88 -1.94
N GLU A 263 13.92 -41.86 -2.34
CA GLU A 263 13.52 -41.99 -3.75
C GLU A 263 12.69 -40.77 -4.22
N TYR A 264 12.86 -40.39 -5.49
CA TYR A 264 12.19 -39.24 -6.10
C TYR A 264 11.71 -39.55 -7.52
N THR A 265 10.43 -39.31 -7.81
CA THR A 265 9.89 -39.41 -9.18
C THR A 265 9.72 -38.04 -9.83
N ILE A 266 10.19 -37.88 -11.06
CA ILE A 266 9.84 -36.77 -11.97
C ILE A 266 8.83 -37.27 -12.99
N LEU A 267 7.74 -36.52 -13.17
CA LEU A 267 6.74 -36.70 -14.22
C LEU A 267 6.96 -35.63 -15.30
N CYS A 268 7.20 -36.09 -16.53
CA CYS A 268 7.52 -35.22 -17.67
C CYS A 268 6.46 -35.40 -18.78
N PRO A 269 5.34 -34.65 -18.75
CA PRO A 269 4.32 -34.70 -19.79
C PRO A 269 4.83 -34.11 -21.11
N LEU A 270 4.97 -34.94 -22.14
CA LEU A 270 5.46 -34.54 -23.46
C LEU A 270 4.42 -34.89 -24.54
N TYR A 271 3.99 -33.90 -25.33
CA TYR A 271 3.10 -34.13 -26.47
C TYR A 271 3.42 -33.25 -27.68
N ARG A 272 4.05 -33.83 -28.70
CA ARG A 272 4.56 -33.15 -29.90
C ARG A 272 5.56 -32.05 -29.52
N GLU A 273 6.60 -32.45 -28.79
CA GLU A 273 7.65 -31.57 -28.21
C GLU A 273 9.05 -31.93 -28.73
N ALA A 274 9.15 -32.69 -29.81
CA ALA A 274 10.41 -33.21 -30.36
C ALA A 274 11.52 -32.15 -30.56
N GLN A 275 11.15 -30.90 -30.84
CA GLN A 275 12.09 -29.77 -31.00
C GLN A 275 12.74 -29.30 -29.68
N VAL A 276 12.13 -29.58 -28.52
CA VAL A 276 12.59 -29.12 -27.20
C VAL A 276 13.22 -30.26 -26.38
N VAL A 277 12.89 -31.53 -26.69
CA VAL A 277 13.42 -32.74 -26.04
C VAL A 277 14.94 -32.69 -25.75
N PRO A 278 15.84 -32.25 -26.66
CA PRO A 278 17.27 -32.19 -26.36
C PRO A 278 17.64 -31.19 -25.25
N GLN A 279 17.00 -30.02 -25.22
CA GLN A 279 17.16 -29.03 -24.14
C GLN A 279 16.62 -29.60 -22.82
N PHE A 280 15.42 -30.18 -22.86
CA PHE A 280 14.75 -30.73 -21.68
C PHE A 280 15.56 -31.87 -21.03
N VAL A 281 16.04 -32.81 -21.84
CA VAL A 281 16.96 -33.88 -21.38
C VAL A 281 18.22 -33.28 -20.75
N GLN A 282 18.83 -32.27 -21.37
CA GLN A 282 20.01 -31.63 -20.79
C GLN A 282 19.71 -30.91 -19.46
N ALA A 283 18.50 -30.37 -19.27
CA ALA A 283 18.07 -29.80 -18.01
C ALA A 283 17.84 -30.89 -16.94
N MET A 284 17.18 -32.00 -17.29
CA MET A 284 16.97 -33.13 -16.38
C MET A 284 18.29 -33.81 -15.96
N GLN A 285 19.25 -33.92 -16.89
CA GLN A 285 20.60 -34.46 -16.62
C GLN A 285 21.46 -33.55 -15.74
N LYS A 286 21.09 -32.27 -15.55
CA LYS A 286 21.79 -31.32 -14.67
C LYS A 286 21.25 -31.31 -13.23
N LEU A 287 20.22 -32.09 -12.91
CA LEU A 287 19.71 -32.21 -11.55
C LEU A 287 20.70 -33.00 -10.69
N ASP A 288 21.19 -32.38 -9.61
CA ASP A 288 22.02 -33.03 -8.61
C ASP A 288 21.15 -33.89 -7.69
N TYR A 289 20.97 -35.15 -8.08
CA TYR A 289 20.30 -36.19 -7.30
C TYR A 289 20.94 -37.55 -7.58
N PRO A 290 21.03 -38.47 -6.59
CA PRO A 290 21.61 -39.79 -6.83
C PRO A 290 20.85 -40.56 -7.94
N PRO A 291 21.50 -40.98 -9.03
CA PRO A 291 20.86 -41.58 -10.22
C PRO A 291 20.03 -42.85 -9.94
N GLU A 292 20.34 -43.56 -8.87
CA GLU A 292 19.67 -44.78 -8.41
C GLU A 292 18.45 -44.50 -7.51
N LYS A 293 18.39 -43.31 -6.90
CA LYS A 293 17.21 -42.82 -6.17
C LYS A 293 16.24 -42.04 -7.06
N LEU A 294 16.66 -41.67 -8.27
CA LEU A 294 15.86 -40.87 -9.20
C LEU A 294 15.06 -41.76 -10.17
N GLN A 295 13.84 -41.34 -10.52
CA GLN A 295 13.00 -41.97 -11.54
C GLN A 295 12.40 -40.89 -12.44
N ILE A 296 12.72 -40.86 -13.74
CA ILE A 296 12.25 -39.83 -14.68
C ILE A 296 11.31 -40.47 -15.70
N LEU A 297 10.04 -40.06 -15.70
CA LEU A 297 9.00 -40.66 -16.53
C LEU A 297 8.56 -39.69 -17.63
N PHE A 298 8.98 -39.93 -18.87
CA PHE A 298 8.46 -39.24 -20.05
C PHE A 298 7.08 -39.79 -20.40
N LEU A 299 6.04 -38.99 -20.20
CA LEU A 299 4.65 -39.38 -20.40
C LEU A 299 4.24 -38.91 -21.81
N THR A 300 4.18 -39.84 -22.76
CA THR A 300 3.86 -39.54 -24.19
C THR A 300 2.52 -40.15 -24.60
N GLU A 301 1.63 -39.38 -25.22
CA GLU A 301 0.36 -39.91 -25.76
C GLU A 301 0.61 -40.91 -26.90
N ALA A 302 -0.26 -41.91 -27.05
CA ALA A 302 -0.06 -43.03 -27.97
C ALA A 302 0.23 -42.63 -29.44
N ASP A 303 -0.29 -41.50 -29.94
CA ASP A 303 -0.06 -41.03 -31.31
C ASP A 303 1.26 -40.25 -31.52
N ASP A 304 2.00 -39.91 -30.45
CA ASP A 304 3.21 -39.08 -30.52
C ASP A 304 4.49 -39.88 -30.84
N THR A 305 4.59 -40.37 -32.08
CA THR A 305 5.78 -41.07 -32.58
C THR A 305 6.99 -40.15 -32.72
N GLU A 306 6.80 -38.90 -33.14
CA GLU A 306 7.86 -37.91 -33.37
C GLU A 306 8.68 -37.65 -32.10
N THR A 307 8.01 -37.31 -31.00
CA THR A 307 8.69 -37.01 -29.73
C THR A 307 9.34 -38.26 -29.13
N ARG A 308 8.73 -39.44 -29.26
CA ARG A 308 9.36 -40.70 -28.85
C ARG A 308 10.61 -41.04 -29.66
N SER A 309 10.64 -40.76 -30.96
CA SER A 309 11.84 -40.94 -31.78
C SER A 309 12.95 -39.96 -31.37
N ALA A 310 12.62 -38.70 -31.07
CA ALA A 310 13.57 -37.73 -30.54
C ALA A 310 14.17 -38.16 -29.19
N ILE A 311 13.36 -38.70 -28.27
CA ILE A 311 13.85 -39.23 -26.98
C ILE A 311 14.76 -40.46 -27.20
N ARG A 312 14.38 -41.38 -28.10
CA ARG A 312 15.15 -42.60 -28.40
C ARG A 312 16.46 -42.36 -29.15
N ALA A 313 16.61 -41.20 -29.81
CA ALA A 313 17.87 -40.78 -30.43
C ALA A 313 18.91 -40.30 -29.42
N LEU A 314 18.53 -40.16 -28.14
CA LEU A 314 19.41 -39.77 -27.04
C LEU A 314 19.78 -40.99 -26.20
N SER A 315 21.08 -41.17 -25.91
CA SER A 315 21.58 -42.27 -25.06
C SER A 315 21.30 -41.97 -23.58
N LEU A 316 20.10 -42.35 -23.10
CA LEU A 316 19.63 -42.00 -21.75
C LEU A 316 19.94 -43.08 -20.69
N PRO A 317 20.35 -42.69 -19.47
CA PRO A 317 20.53 -43.60 -18.34
C PRO A 317 19.27 -44.39 -17.92
N PRO A 318 19.39 -45.56 -17.25
CA PRO A 318 18.26 -46.44 -16.91
C PRO A 318 17.16 -45.86 -16.00
N HIS A 319 17.38 -44.71 -15.34
CA HIS A 319 16.35 -44.02 -14.58
C HIS A 319 15.36 -43.22 -15.46
N PHE A 320 15.73 -42.88 -16.70
CA PHE A 320 14.82 -42.31 -17.70
C PHE A 320 13.97 -43.41 -18.35
N LYS A 321 12.65 -43.26 -18.34
CA LYS A 321 11.71 -44.25 -18.88
C LYS A 321 10.59 -43.59 -19.67
N ILE A 322 10.32 -44.10 -20.86
CA ILE A 322 9.17 -43.68 -21.68
C ILE A 322 7.93 -44.45 -21.21
N VAL A 323 6.94 -43.72 -20.74
CA VAL A 323 5.60 -44.22 -20.41
C VAL A 323 4.66 -43.80 -21.53
N ILE A 324 4.05 -44.76 -22.22
CA ILE A 324 3.06 -44.49 -23.26
C ILE A 324 1.68 -44.40 -22.61
N VAL A 325 1.08 -43.21 -22.65
CA VAL A 325 -0.28 -42.95 -22.18
C VAL A 325 -1.26 -43.52 -23.23
N PRO A 326 -2.21 -44.40 -22.85
CA PRO A 326 -3.21 -44.91 -23.78
C PRO A 326 -4.08 -43.78 -24.35
N ASP A 327 -4.66 -43.95 -25.54
CA ASP A 327 -5.60 -42.96 -26.07
C ASP A 327 -6.87 -42.86 -25.20
N GLY A 328 -7.55 -41.72 -25.26
CA GLY A 328 -8.75 -41.42 -24.50
C GLY A 328 -9.11 -39.93 -24.55
N LYS A 329 -10.18 -39.55 -23.86
CA LYS A 329 -10.63 -38.16 -23.77
C LYS A 329 -10.89 -37.82 -22.29
N PRO A 330 -10.43 -36.66 -21.81
CA PRO A 330 -9.77 -35.57 -22.53
C PRO A 330 -8.26 -35.83 -22.72
N ARG A 331 -7.66 -35.44 -23.84
CA ARG A 331 -6.20 -35.46 -24.00
C ARG A 331 -5.61 -34.18 -23.37
N THR A 332 -5.14 -34.29 -22.14
CA THR A 332 -4.69 -33.16 -21.30
C THR A 332 -3.50 -33.58 -20.42
N LYS A 333 -2.63 -32.61 -20.09
CA LYS A 333 -1.52 -32.78 -19.14
C LYS A 333 -1.93 -33.51 -17.84
N PRO A 334 -2.99 -33.09 -17.11
CA PRO A 334 -3.42 -33.78 -15.89
C PRO A 334 -3.76 -35.27 -16.10
N ARG A 335 -4.33 -35.67 -17.24
CA ARG A 335 -4.57 -37.09 -17.54
C ARG A 335 -3.27 -37.87 -17.73
N ALA A 336 -2.29 -37.29 -18.43
CA ALA A 336 -0.97 -37.90 -18.58
C ALA A 336 -0.28 -38.04 -17.22
N CYS A 337 -0.25 -36.97 -16.42
CA CYS A 337 0.34 -36.98 -15.07
C CYS A 337 -0.34 -37.98 -14.12
N ASN A 338 -1.69 -38.10 -14.17
CA ASN A 338 -2.42 -39.14 -13.44
C ASN A 338 -1.97 -40.56 -13.83
N TYR A 339 -1.81 -40.83 -15.13
CA TYR A 339 -1.29 -42.11 -15.61
C TYR A 339 0.15 -42.35 -15.11
N GLY A 340 1.02 -41.34 -15.19
CA GLY A 340 2.39 -41.39 -14.66
C GLY A 340 2.46 -41.65 -13.15
N LEU A 341 1.53 -41.10 -12.37
CA LEU A 341 1.45 -41.27 -10.92
C LEU A 341 1.18 -42.73 -10.49
N MET A 342 0.61 -43.56 -11.35
CA MET A 342 0.49 -45.01 -11.13
C MET A 342 1.85 -45.73 -11.18
N PHE A 343 2.84 -45.18 -11.88
CA PHE A 343 4.20 -45.73 -12.01
C PHE A 343 5.22 -45.05 -11.09
N ALA A 344 4.82 -43.96 -10.41
CA ALA A 344 5.69 -43.20 -9.51
C ALA A 344 5.97 -43.97 -8.22
N LYS A 345 7.24 -44.33 -8.01
CA LYS A 345 7.70 -45.10 -6.85
C LYS A 345 7.98 -44.25 -5.63
N GLY A 346 8.70 -43.14 -5.82
CA GLY A 346 9.29 -42.39 -4.72
C GLY A 346 8.27 -41.79 -3.74
N PRO A 347 8.61 -41.65 -2.44
CA PRO A 347 7.79 -40.90 -1.48
C PRO A 347 7.58 -39.43 -1.86
N TYR A 348 8.42 -38.88 -2.76
CA TYR A 348 8.28 -37.55 -3.34
C TYR A 348 8.09 -37.62 -4.86
N VAL A 349 7.25 -36.74 -5.41
CA VAL A 349 6.99 -36.62 -6.85
C VAL A 349 6.92 -35.15 -7.28
N VAL A 350 7.45 -34.82 -8.46
CA VAL A 350 7.38 -33.48 -9.08
C VAL A 350 6.94 -33.58 -10.54
N ILE A 351 6.30 -32.53 -11.07
CA ILE A 351 6.11 -32.32 -12.51
C ILE A 351 7.14 -31.30 -13.02
N TYR A 352 7.75 -31.58 -14.17
CA TYR A 352 8.41 -30.57 -15.01
C TYR A 352 7.84 -30.61 -16.44
N ASP A 353 7.46 -29.45 -16.98
CA ASP A 353 6.97 -29.27 -18.35
C ASP A 353 8.11 -29.26 -19.37
N ALA A 354 7.79 -29.45 -20.66
CA ALA A 354 8.77 -29.70 -21.73
C ALA A 354 9.82 -28.60 -21.93
N GLU A 355 9.49 -27.35 -21.59
CA GLU A 355 10.39 -26.19 -21.68
C GLU A 355 11.27 -25.97 -20.43
N ASP A 356 11.03 -26.69 -19.32
CA ASP A 356 11.57 -26.35 -18.00
C ASP A 356 13.09 -26.54 -17.86
N ILE A 357 13.71 -25.53 -17.25
CA ILE A 357 15.08 -25.58 -16.75
C ILE A 357 15.06 -25.33 -15.23
N PRO A 358 14.89 -26.37 -14.39
CA PRO A 358 14.97 -26.25 -12.93
C PRO A 358 16.39 -25.94 -12.44
N ASP A 359 16.47 -25.31 -11.27
CA ASP A 359 17.70 -25.21 -10.46
C ASP A 359 18.26 -26.63 -10.17
N PRO A 360 19.54 -26.92 -10.48
CA PRO A 360 20.18 -28.22 -10.24
C PRO A 360 19.93 -28.82 -8.85
N LEU A 361 19.87 -27.99 -7.81
CA LEU A 361 19.72 -28.42 -6.43
C LEU A 361 18.24 -28.51 -5.97
N GLN A 362 17.28 -28.19 -6.83
CA GLN A 362 15.86 -28.00 -6.48
C GLN A 362 15.23 -29.23 -5.81
N LEU A 363 15.55 -30.45 -6.27
CA LEU A 363 15.04 -31.69 -5.66
C LEU A 363 15.51 -31.85 -4.20
N LYS A 364 16.82 -31.68 -3.95
CA LYS A 364 17.39 -31.75 -2.60
C LYS A 364 16.84 -30.63 -1.71
N LYS A 365 16.75 -29.39 -2.21
CA LYS A 365 16.13 -28.25 -1.52
C LYS A 365 14.66 -28.51 -1.15
N ALA A 366 13.89 -29.16 -2.02
CA ALA A 366 12.51 -29.55 -1.73
C ALA A 366 12.42 -30.64 -0.63
N VAL A 367 13.30 -31.66 -0.64
CA VAL A 367 13.37 -32.65 0.45
C VAL A 367 13.69 -31.98 1.79
N LEU A 368 14.69 -31.09 1.84
CA LEU A 368 15.04 -30.39 3.08
C LEU A 368 13.95 -29.40 3.53
N THR A 369 13.17 -28.85 2.60
CA THR A 369 11.95 -28.09 2.94
C THR A 369 10.90 -28.98 3.61
N PHE A 370 10.68 -30.20 3.10
CA PHE A 370 9.80 -31.19 3.75
C PHE A 370 10.30 -31.71 5.12
N ALA A 371 11.55 -31.43 5.49
CA ALA A 371 12.12 -31.67 6.83
C ALA A 371 11.90 -30.50 7.82
N ASN A 372 11.76 -29.26 7.33
CA ASN A 372 11.54 -28.06 8.16
C ASN A 372 10.07 -27.82 8.55
N HIS A 373 9.16 -28.59 7.96
CA HIS A 373 7.70 -28.48 8.11
C HIS A 373 7.06 -29.82 8.47
N GLY A 374 5.82 -29.76 8.96
CA GLY A 374 5.09 -30.95 9.41
C GLY A 374 4.53 -31.81 8.29
N THR A 375 3.70 -32.78 8.68
CA THR A 375 2.89 -33.60 7.77
C THR A 375 1.70 -32.84 7.17
N ASP A 376 1.40 -31.65 7.67
CA ASP A 376 0.44 -30.72 7.10
C ASP A 376 0.94 -30.09 5.79
N VAL A 377 2.25 -29.95 5.60
CA VAL A 377 2.85 -29.49 4.35
C VAL A 377 2.99 -30.67 3.39
N ILE A 378 2.13 -30.66 2.38
CA ILE A 378 1.99 -31.72 1.36
C ILE A 378 2.59 -31.30 0.02
N CYS A 379 2.61 -29.99 -0.27
CA CYS A 379 3.19 -29.42 -1.48
C CYS A 379 4.28 -28.40 -1.14
N VAL A 380 5.39 -28.44 -1.88
CA VAL A 380 6.40 -27.38 -1.93
C VAL A 380 6.41 -26.85 -3.37
N GLN A 381 6.18 -25.54 -3.52
CA GLN A 381 6.13 -24.86 -4.81
C GLN A 381 7.45 -24.13 -5.03
N ALA A 382 8.27 -24.54 -6.01
CA ALA A 382 9.39 -23.70 -6.44
C ALA A 382 8.87 -22.46 -7.18
N LYS A 383 9.65 -21.38 -7.21
CA LYS A 383 9.32 -20.19 -7.99
C LYS A 383 9.50 -20.45 -9.47
N LEU A 384 8.69 -19.79 -10.29
CA LEU A 384 8.83 -19.83 -11.75
C LEU A 384 9.34 -18.47 -12.27
N ASN A 385 10.03 -18.47 -13.40
CA ASN A 385 10.35 -17.29 -14.22
C ASN A 385 10.73 -17.73 -15.64
N PHE A 386 11.16 -16.82 -16.52
CA PHE A 386 11.51 -17.14 -17.90
C PHE A 386 13.00 -16.96 -18.20
N TYR A 387 13.58 -17.77 -19.10
CA TYR A 387 14.99 -17.61 -19.52
C TYR A 387 15.15 -16.62 -20.70
N ASN A 388 14.23 -16.60 -21.66
CA ASN A 388 14.27 -15.76 -22.86
C ASN A 388 13.81 -14.29 -22.62
N ILE A 389 13.96 -13.78 -21.40
CA ILE A 389 13.50 -12.47 -20.91
C ILE A 389 13.65 -11.34 -21.94
N ARG A 390 14.83 -11.28 -22.59
CA ARG A 390 15.22 -10.16 -23.47
C ARG A 390 14.59 -10.18 -24.85
N GLN A 391 14.02 -11.31 -25.30
CA GLN A 391 13.68 -11.58 -26.70
C GLN A 391 12.81 -10.48 -27.36
N ASN A 392 11.77 -9.98 -26.68
CA ASN A 392 11.03 -8.80 -27.12
C ASN A 392 10.31 -8.09 -25.95
N LEU A 393 9.37 -7.18 -26.23
CA LEU A 393 8.62 -6.45 -25.20
C LEU A 393 7.61 -7.35 -24.46
N LEU A 394 6.98 -8.30 -25.15
CA LEU A 394 6.01 -9.21 -24.57
C LEU A 394 6.67 -10.14 -23.55
N THR A 395 7.86 -10.68 -23.85
CA THR A 395 8.63 -11.49 -22.90
C THR A 395 8.99 -10.69 -21.65
N ARG A 396 9.38 -9.41 -21.78
CA ARG A 396 9.73 -8.53 -20.65
C ARG A 396 8.56 -8.27 -19.71
N TRP A 397 7.36 -7.99 -20.23
CA TRP A 397 6.15 -7.83 -19.42
C TRP A 397 5.77 -9.13 -18.72
N PHE A 398 5.88 -10.27 -19.40
CA PHE A 398 5.57 -11.59 -18.84
C PHE A 398 6.54 -11.98 -17.71
N THR A 399 7.85 -11.70 -17.87
CA THR A 399 8.86 -11.85 -16.80
C THR A 399 8.56 -10.95 -15.58
N ALA A 400 8.13 -9.70 -15.80
CA ALA A 400 7.75 -8.80 -14.72
C ALA A 400 6.50 -9.29 -13.96
N GLU A 401 5.52 -9.83 -14.68
CA GLU A 401 4.32 -10.45 -14.11
C GLU A 401 4.64 -11.67 -13.24
N TYR A 402 5.40 -12.65 -13.76
CA TYR A 402 5.82 -13.82 -13.00
C TYR A 402 6.64 -13.45 -11.76
N SER A 403 7.53 -12.47 -11.88
CA SER A 403 8.28 -11.95 -10.73
C SER A 403 7.35 -11.34 -9.67
N THR A 404 6.28 -10.65 -10.09
CA THR A 404 5.28 -10.07 -9.17
C THR A 404 4.49 -11.16 -8.46
N TRP A 405 4.05 -12.18 -9.19
CA TRP A 405 3.32 -13.31 -8.63
C TRP A 405 4.18 -14.14 -7.67
N PHE A 406 5.31 -14.67 -8.13
CA PHE A 406 6.12 -15.63 -7.36
C PHE A 406 6.99 -15.02 -6.26
N ASP A 407 7.34 -13.73 -6.33
CA ASP A 407 8.20 -13.09 -5.32
C ASP A 407 7.49 -12.07 -4.43
N LEU A 408 6.31 -11.53 -4.80
CA LEU A 408 5.55 -10.62 -3.93
C LEU A 408 4.21 -11.19 -3.48
N ILE A 409 3.35 -11.62 -4.41
CA ILE A 409 1.97 -11.99 -4.08
C ILE A 409 1.89 -13.37 -3.42
N LEU A 410 2.41 -14.43 -4.07
CA LEU A 410 2.34 -15.80 -3.55
C LEU A 410 3.03 -15.96 -2.17
N PRO A 411 4.22 -15.39 -1.91
CA PRO A 411 4.82 -15.40 -0.57
C PRO A 411 4.04 -14.58 0.46
N GLY A 412 3.33 -13.53 0.02
CA GLY A 412 2.42 -12.73 0.84
C GLY A 412 1.14 -13.50 1.22
N LEU A 413 0.55 -14.25 0.28
CA LEU A 413 -0.59 -15.13 0.52
C LEU A 413 -0.24 -16.25 1.51
N GLN A 414 0.96 -16.83 1.42
CA GLN A 414 1.46 -17.79 2.40
C GLN A 414 1.56 -17.16 3.80
N LEU A 415 2.09 -15.93 3.90
CA LEU A 415 2.12 -15.17 5.16
C LEU A 415 0.73 -14.77 5.68
N ALA A 416 -0.27 -14.65 4.81
CA ALA A 416 -1.65 -14.39 5.23
C ALA A 416 -2.30 -15.65 5.81
N GLY A 417 -1.90 -16.84 5.36
CA GLY A 417 -2.57 -18.11 5.62
C GLY A 417 -3.63 -18.47 4.57
N PHE A 418 -3.62 -17.80 3.42
CA PHE A 418 -4.60 -17.93 2.35
C PHE A 418 -4.43 -19.22 1.54
N SER A 419 -5.41 -19.52 0.69
CA SER A 419 -5.29 -20.51 -0.38
C SER A 419 -4.19 -20.09 -1.36
N LEU A 420 -3.35 -21.03 -1.78
CA LEU A 420 -2.27 -20.81 -2.74
C LEU A 420 -2.61 -21.51 -4.06
N PRO A 421 -2.96 -20.77 -5.13
CA PRO A 421 -2.97 -21.33 -6.47
C PRO A 421 -1.55 -21.79 -6.80
N LEU A 422 -1.38 -23.06 -7.14
CA LEU A 422 -0.09 -23.59 -7.56
C LEU A 422 0.25 -23.03 -8.96
N GLY A 423 1.53 -23.01 -9.30
CA GLY A 423 1.96 -22.82 -10.69
C GLY A 423 1.82 -24.13 -11.47
N GLY A 424 1.91 -24.09 -12.80
CA GLY A 424 1.73 -25.30 -13.63
C GLY A 424 2.82 -26.35 -13.43
N THR A 425 3.98 -25.97 -12.88
CA THR A 425 5.17 -26.82 -12.76
C THR A 425 5.93 -26.58 -11.46
N SER A 426 6.94 -27.43 -11.20
CA SER A 426 7.76 -27.44 -9.98
C SER A 426 6.96 -27.51 -8.68
N ASN A 427 5.84 -28.25 -8.73
CA ASN A 427 5.08 -28.63 -7.55
C ASN A 427 5.66 -29.96 -7.04
N HIS A 428 6.41 -29.90 -5.96
CA HIS A 428 6.94 -31.07 -5.28
C HIS A 428 5.90 -31.57 -4.27
N PHE A 429 5.44 -32.82 -4.39
CA PHE A 429 4.42 -33.40 -3.51
C PHE A 429 4.95 -34.59 -2.70
N ARG A 430 4.37 -34.80 -1.52
CA ARG A 430 4.41 -36.13 -0.86
C ARG A 430 3.48 -37.08 -1.63
N SER A 431 4.05 -38.06 -2.35
CA SER A 431 3.34 -38.88 -3.36
C SER A 431 2.07 -39.56 -2.83
N ALA A 432 2.14 -40.14 -1.63
CA ALA A 432 0.99 -40.83 -1.02
C ALA A 432 -0.18 -39.88 -0.69
N ALA A 433 0.10 -38.64 -0.32
CA ALA A 433 -0.93 -37.64 -0.07
C ALA A 433 -1.57 -37.13 -1.37
N LEU A 434 -0.79 -37.01 -2.45
CA LEU A 434 -1.31 -36.72 -3.79
C LEU A 434 -2.21 -37.84 -4.32
N ARG A 435 -1.84 -39.11 -4.12
CA ARG A 435 -2.71 -40.28 -4.39
C ARG A 435 -4.01 -40.18 -3.56
N ALA A 436 -3.92 -39.89 -2.26
CA ALA A 436 -5.08 -39.72 -1.37
C ALA A 436 -5.97 -38.51 -1.73
N LEU A 437 -5.44 -37.48 -2.40
CA LEU A 437 -6.19 -36.35 -2.97
C LEU A 437 -6.90 -36.69 -4.29
N GLY A 438 -6.61 -37.84 -4.90
CA GLY A 438 -7.13 -38.26 -6.20
C GLY A 438 -6.41 -37.63 -7.39
N GLY A 439 -5.12 -37.28 -7.24
CA GLY A 439 -4.31 -36.71 -8.33
C GLY A 439 -4.82 -35.36 -8.84
N TRP A 440 -4.72 -35.16 -10.16
CA TRP A 440 -5.15 -33.96 -10.86
C TRP A 440 -6.51 -34.17 -11.55
N ASP A 441 -7.34 -33.13 -11.65
CA ASP A 441 -8.58 -33.22 -12.43
C ASP A 441 -8.29 -33.12 -13.93
N ALA A 442 -8.44 -34.25 -14.65
CA ALA A 442 -8.20 -34.33 -16.09
C ALA A 442 -9.01 -33.35 -16.94
N TYR A 443 -10.13 -32.83 -16.43
CA TYR A 443 -11.06 -31.96 -17.16
C TYR A 443 -10.89 -30.46 -16.95
N ASN A 444 -10.07 -30.06 -15.98
CA ASN A 444 -9.73 -28.66 -15.71
C ASN A 444 -8.51 -28.28 -16.55
N VAL A 445 -8.49 -27.09 -17.13
CA VAL A 445 -7.34 -26.60 -17.91
C VAL A 445 -6.31 -25.79 -17.08
N THR A 446 -6.56 -25.67 -15.78
CA THR A 446 -5.59 -25.27 -14.72
C THR A 446 -5.78 -26.20 -13.51
N GLU A 447 -5.26 -27.42 -13.64
CA GLU A 447 -5.27 -28.48 -12.61
C GLU A 447 -4.48 -28.12 -11.34
N ASP A 448 -3.50 -27.23 -11.50
CA ASP A 448 -2.62 -26.63 -10.51
C ASP A 448 -3.38 -25.73 -9.52
N CYS A 449 -4.19 -24.82 -10.05
CA CYS A 449 -5.06 -23.93 -9.29
C CYS A 449 -6.06 -24.74 -8.45
N ASP A 450 -6.75 -25.71 -9.06
CA ASP A 450 -7.69 -26.59 -8.35
C ASP A 450 -7.02 -27.43 -7.26
N LEU A 451 -5.84 -28.03 -7.54
CA LEU A 451 -5.14 -28.82 -6.54
C LEU A 451 -4.71 -27.98 -5.33
N GLY A 452 -4.27 -26.73 -5.56
CA GLY A 452 -4.00 -25.75 -4.49
C GLY A 452 -5.23 -25.42 -3.63
N LEU A 453 -6.41 -25.28 -4.23
CA LEU A 453 -7.67 -25.09 -3.51
C LEU A 453 -8.11 -26.37 -2.77
N ARG A 454 -7.97 -27.55 -3.39
CA ARG A 454 -8.28 -28.84 -2.75
C ARG A 454 -7.41 -29.08 -1.52
N LEU A 455 -6.11 -28.81 -1.59
CA LEU A 455 -5.20 -28.85 -0.43
C LEU A 455 -5.77 -28.02 0.73
N LYS A 456 -6.14 -26.75 0.47
CA LYS A 456 -6.67 -25.87 1.51
C LYS A 456 -8.01 -26.33 2.08
N ARG A 457 -8.92 -26.85 1.23
CA ARG A 457 -10.22 -27.41 1.62
C ARG A 457 -10.13 -28.64 2.52
N TYR A 458 -9.00 -29.36 2.50
CA TYR A 458 -8.68 -30.46 3.40
C TYR A 458 -7.70 -30.06 4.53
N HIS A 459 -7.52 -28.76 4.78
CA HIS A 459 -6.59 -28.19 5.78
C HIS A 459 -5.12 -28.59 5.61
N MET A 460 -4.71 -28.92 4.38
CA MET A 460 -3.31 -29.13 4.01
C MET A 460 -2.68 -27.81 3.57
N ASN A 461 -1.37 -27.69 3.76
CA ASN A 461 -0.59 -26.49 3.48
C ASN A 461 0.39 -26.69 2.31
N THR A 462 0.72 -25.57 1.66
CA THR A 462 1.76 -25.43 0.64
C THR A 462 2.79 -24.41 1.12
N VAL A 463 4.08 -24.66 0.86
CA VAL A 463 5.18 -23.74 1.14
C VAL A 463 5.87 -23.34 -0.18
N VAL A 464 6.18 -22.05 -0.35
CA VAL A 464 7.00 -21.56 -1.47
C VAL A 464 8.48 -21.74 -1.13
N LEU A 465 9.24 -22.35 -2.05
CA LEU A 465 10.68 -22.57 -1.94
C LEU A 465 11.44 -21.49 -2.73
N ASP A 466 12.51 -20.94 -2.15
CA ASP A 466 13.45 -20.01 -2.80
C ASP A 466 14.43 -20.74 -3.74
N SER A 467 13.86 -21.46 -4.70
CA SER A 467 14.52 -22.08 -5.86
C SER A 467 13.70 -21.70 -7.10
N THR A 468 14.34 -21.53 -8.25
CA THR A 468 13.68 -21.10 -9.50
C THR A 468 13.78 -22.15 -10.58
N THR A 469 12.65 -22.42 -11.25
CA THR A 469 12.62 -23.05 -12.58
C THR A 469 12.40 -21.98 -13.64
N TYR A 470 13.09 -22.12 -14.78
CA TYR A 470 13.01 -21.20 -15.91
C TYR A 470 12.28 -21.82 -17.10
N GLU A 471 11.19 -21.19 -17.52
CA GLU A 471 10.31 -21.52 -18.65
C GLU A 471 10.63 -20.70 -19.91
N GLU A 472 10.00 -21.02 -21.05
CA GLU A 472 9.95 -20.16 -22.23
C GLU A 472 8.80 -19.12 -22.14
N ALA A 473 9.14 -17.82 -22.05
CA ALA A 473 8.14 -16.77 -22.21
C ALA A 473 7.61 -16.76 -23.65
N ASN A 474 6.30 -16.75 -23.80
CA ASN A 474 5.67 -16.71 -25.12
C ASN A 474 6.00 -15.40 -25.87
N SER A 475 6.90 -15.50 -26.86
CA SER A 475 7.39 -14.36 -27.63
C SER A 475 6.48 -13.95 -28.79
N GLN A 476 5.54 -14.81 -29.21
CA GLN A 476 4.55 -14.50 -30.25
C GLN A 476 3.17 -14.22 -29.64
N LEU A 477 2.59 -13.04 -29.91
CA LEU A 477 1.30 -12.61 -29.34
C LEU A 477 0.16 -13.62 -29.57
N LYS A 478 0.10 -14.26 -30.74
CA LYS A 478 -0.92 -15.28 -31.06
C LYS A 478 -0.76 -16.58 -30.27
N ASN A 479 0.45 -16.93 -29.85
CA ASN A 479 0.72 -18.11 -29.02
C ASN A 479 0.55 -17.78 -27.53
N TRP A 480 0.99 -16.58 -27.11
CA TRP A 480 0.68 -16.00 -25.79
C TRP A 480 -0.83 -15.93 -25.53
N LEU A 481 -1.63 -15.47 -26.50
CA LEU A 481 -3.09 -15.36 -26.36
C LEU A 481 -3.75 -16.73 -26.12
N ARG A 482 -3.24 -17.80 -26.74
CA ARG A 482 -3.67 -19.19 -26.49
C ARG A 482 -3.33 -19.64 -25.07
N GLN A 483 -2.09 -19.41 -24.62
CA GLN A 483 -1.65 -19.74 -23.26
C GLN A 483 -2.50 -18.99 -22.22
N ARG A 484 -2.64 -17.68 -22.39
CA ARG A 484 -3.29 -16.79 -21.44
C ARG A 484 -4.80 -17.05 -21.34
N SER A 485 -5.47 -17.25 -22.47
CA SER A 485 -6.90 -17.60 -22.45
C SER A 485 -7.17 -19.00 -21.90
N ARG A 486 -6.28 -19.98 -22.14
CA ARG A 486 -6.33 -21.29 -21.46
C ARG A 486 -6.27 -21.11 -19.94
N TRP A 487 -5.33 -20.34 -19.42
CA TRP A 487 -5.21 -20.09 -17.98
C TRP A 487 -6.45 -19.40 -17.38
N ILE A 488 -6.93 -18.31 -18.00
CA ILE A 488 -8.11 -17.58 -17.50
C ILE A 488 -9.37 -18.48 -17.55
N LYS A 489 -9.51 -19.32 -18.60
CA LYS A 489 -10.59 -20.31 -18.69
C LYS A 489 -10.53 -21.33 -17.56
N GLY A 490 -9.34 -21.84 -17.23
CA GLY A 490 -9.15 -22.77 -16.11
C GLY A 490 -9.46 -22.13 -14.75
N TYR A 491 -9.06 -20.87 -14.52
CA TYR A 491 -9.43 -20.13 -13.32
C TYR A 491 -10.97 -19.97 -13.21
N MET A 492 -11.67 -19.71 -14.32
CA MET A 492 -13.14 -19.69 -14.35
C MET A 492 -13.77 -21.07 -14.12
N GLN A 493 -13.24 -22.15 -14.71
CA GLN A 493 -13.69 -23.52 -14.43
C GLN A 493 -13.51 -23.88 -12.96
N THR A 494 -12.34 -23.56 -12.40
CA THR A 494 -11.99 -23.78 -10.99
C THR A 494 -12.93 -23.00 -10.07
N TYR A 495 -13.21 -21.73 -10.40
CA TYR A 495 -14.18 -20.92 -9.67
C TYR A 495 -15.58 -21.57 -9.65
N LEU A 496 -16.08 -21.98 -10.82
CA LEU A 496 -17.38 -22.64 -10.96
C LEU A 496 -17.44 -24.00 -10.23
N VAL A 497 -16.37 -24.79 -10.22
CA VAL A 497 -16.30 -26.08 -9.52
C VAL A 497 -16.43 -25.91 -8.01
N HIS A 498 -15.65 -25.00 -7.40
CA HIS A 498 -15.69 -24.82 -5.95
C HIS A 498 -16.93 -24.02 -5.50
N MET A 499 -17.50 -23.16 -6.36
CA MET A 499 -18.79 -22.48 -6.14
C MET A 499 -20.04 -23.34 -6.46
N ARG A 500 -19.92 -24.68 -6.52
CA ARG A 500 -21.09 -25.58 -6.63
C ARG A 500 -21.94 -25.65 -5.36
N THR A 501 -21.31 -25.52 -4.19
CA THR A 501 -21.95 -25.66 -2.88
C THR A 501 -21.53 -24.54 -1.91
N PRO A 502 -21.77 -23.26 -2.25
CA PRO A 502 -21.28 -22.11 -1.46
C PRO A 502 -21.78 -22.11 -0.01
N LEU A 503 -22.94 -22.71 0.27
CA LEU A 503 -23.49 -22.86 1.62
C LEU A 503 -22.61 -23.72 2.56
N GLU A 504 -21.75 -24.61 2.03
CA GLU A 504 -20.79 -25.37 2.86
C GLU A 504 -19.76 -24.47 3.56
N TYR A 505 -19.49 -23.27 3.05
CA TYR A 505 -18.49 -22.37 3.62
C TYR A 505 -19.02 -21.58 4.83
N PHE A 506 -20.34 -21.53 5.03
CA PHE A 506 -20.97 -20.90 6.19
C PHE A 506 -20.93 -21.80 7.45
N GLN A 507 -20.38 -23.02 7.32
CA GLN A 507 -20.04 -23.88 8.44
C GLN A 507 -18.93 -23.26 9.29
N LYS A 508 -18.97 -23.49 10.62
CA LYS A 508 -18.00 -22.92 11.57
C LYS A 508 -16.56 -23.21 11.12
N GLY A 509 -15.77 -22.16 10.94
CA GLY A 509 -14.35 -22.23 10.54
C GLY A 509 -14.06 -22.02 9.04
N ARG A 510 -15.06 -22.10 8.13
CA ARG A 510 -14.82 -22.06 6.67
C ARG A 510 -15.07 -20.73 5.97
N LEU A 511 -15.62 -19.73 6.65
CA LEU A 511 -15.82 -18.38 6.08
C LEU A 511 -14.50 -17.72 5.64
N TYR A 512 -13.40 -17.99 6.33
CA TYR A 512 -12.07 -17.50 5.97
C TYR A 512 -11.52 -18.16 4.69
N GLU A 513 -11.81 -19.44 4.47
CA GLU A 513 -11.50 -20.17 3.23
C GLU A 513 -12.24 -19.54 2.05
N LEU A 514 -13.54 -19.23 2.22
CA LEU A 514 -14.34 -18.52 1.22
C LEU A 514 -13.80 -17.12 0.94
N PHE A 515 -13.51 -16.32 1.96
CA PHE A 515 -12.94 -14.98 1.79
C PHE A 515 -11.62 -15.02 1.01
N SER A 516 -10.70 -15.91 1.42
CA SER A 516 -9.44 -16.12 0.71
C SER A 516 -9.67 -16.51 -0.76
N PHE A 517 -10.58 -17.43 -1.04
CA PHE A 517 -10.89 -17.88 -2.39
C PHE A 517 -11.53 -16.77 -3.26
N GLN A 518 -12.45 -15.98 -2.69
CA GLN A 518 -13.08 -14.86 -3.41
C GLN A 518 -12.10 -13.74 -3.77
N VAL A 519 -11.16 -13.39 -2.89
CA VAL A 519 -10.20 -12.29 -3.15
C VAL A 519 -8.88 -12.75 -3.80
N VAL A 520 -8.66 -14.06 -3.98
CA VAL A 520 -7.52 -14.61 -4.76
C VAL A 520 -7.96 -15.04 -6.17
N VAL A 521 -9.09 -15.76 -6.29
CA VAL A 521 -9.57 -16.28 -7.59
C VAL A 521 -10.71 -15.43 -8.15
N GLY A 522 -11.72 -15.12 -7.33
CA GLY A 522 -12.92 -14.39 -7.78
C GLY A 522 -12.62 -12.98 -8.31
N SER A 523 -12.02 -12.12 -7.47
CA SER A 523 -11.61 -10.76 -7.86
C SER A 523 -10.57 -10.75 -8.98
N GLY A 524 -9.61 -11.69 -8.94
CA GLY A 524 -8.56 -11.83 -9.95
C GLY A 524 -9.12 -12.09 -11.36
N VAL A 525 -10.18 -12.90 -11.46
CA VAL A 525 -10.93 -13.10 -12.70
C VAL A 525 -11.82 -11.89 -13.03
N ALA A 526 -12.57 -11.35 -12.06
CA ALA A 526 -13.53 -10.28 -12.29
C ALA A 526 -12.87 -8.98 -12.83
N VAL A 527 -11.71 -8.60 -12.29
CA VAL A 527 -10.97 -7.39 -12.69
C VAL A 527 -10.59 -7.39 -14.18
N LEU A 528 -10.43 -8.57 -14.80
CA LEU A 528 -10.10 -8.68 -16.24
C LEU A 528 -11.23 -8.17 -17.15
N PHE A 529 -12.48 -8.27 -16.71
CA PHE A 529 -13.65 -7.80 -17.46
C PHE A 529 -14.02 -6.36 -17.10
N ILE A 530 -13.71 -5.94 -15.87
CA ILE A 530 -14.08 -4.62 -15.34
C ILE A 530 -13.05 -3.54 -15.71
N ASN A 531 -11.75 -3.86 -15.80
CA ASN A 531 -10.70 -2.89 -16.17
C ASN A 531 -11.02 -2.15 -17.50
N PRO A 532 -11.38 -2.83 -18.61
CA PRO A 532 -11.74 -2.16 -19.85
C PRO A 532 -12.96 -1.25 -19.73
N LEU A 533 -13.96 -1.63 -18.92
CA LEU A 533 -15.16 -0.81 -18.68
C LEU A 533 -14.80 0.48 -17.92
N MET A 534 -14.01 0.39 -16.85
CA MET A 534 -13.59 1.56 -16.07
C MET A 534 -12.68 2.50 -16.89
N TRP A 535 -11.83 1.94 -17.77
CA TRP A 535 -11.01 2.74 -18.69
C TRP A 535 -11.83 3.35 -19.83
N ALA A 536 -12.86 2.68 -20.34
CA ALA A 536 -13.79 3.26 -21.30
C ALA A 536 -14.59 4.42 -20.66
N LEU A 537 -15.05 4.28 -19.41
CA LEU A 537 -15.68 5.36 -18.65
C LEU A 537 -14.71 6.54 -18.43
N LEU A 538 -13.42 6.28 -18.17
CA LEU A 538 -12.42 7.36 -18.10
C LEU A 538 -12.20 8.05 -19.45
N ALA A 539 -12.10 7.28 -20.54
CA ALA A 539 -11.91 7.84 -21.88
C ALA A 539 -13.10 8.70 -22.32
N VAL A 540 -14.34 8.27 -22.04
CA VAL A 540 -15.56 9.05 -22.28
C VAL A 540 -15.60 10.32 -21.43
N TYR A 541 -15.16 10.26 -20.17
CA TYR A 541 -15.05 11.45 -19.31
C TYR A 541 -14.03 12.46 -19.85
N ILE A 542 -12.86 12.00 -20.30
CA ILE A 542 -11.81 12.87 -20.86
C ILE A 542 -12.25 13.48 -22.21
N ALA A 543 -12.91 12.71 -23.07
CA ALA A 543 -13.31 13.16 -24.40
C ALA A 543 -14.57 14.05 -24.41
N PHE A 544 -15.52 13.79 -23.50
CA PHE A 544 -16.86 14.41 -23.54
C PHE A 544 -17.28 15.07 -22.22
N GLY A 545 -16.33 15.34 -21.30
CA GLY A 545 -16.57 15.73 -19.91
C GLY A 545 -17.73 16.71 -19.69
N HIS A 546 -17.71 17.88 -20.35
CA HIS A 546 -18.77 18.89 -20.22
C HIS A 546 -20.18 18.38 -20.57
N SER A 547 -20.31 17.42 -21.49
CA SER A 547 -21.58 16.82 -21.89
C SER A 547 -22.03 15.70 -20.94
N VAL A 548 -21.09 14.92 -20.38
CA VAL A 548 -21.40 13.73 -19.57
C VAL A 548 -21.38 13.97 -18.06
N ILE A 549 -20.84 15.10 -17.57
CA ILE A 549 -20.60 15.38 -16.15
C ILE A 549 -21.83 15.15 -15.25
N ARG A 550 -23.03 15.54 -15.69
CA ARG A 550 -24.29 15.31 -14.94
C ARG A 550 -24.59 13.83 -14.74
N PHE A 551 -24.39 13.01 -15.78
CA PHE A 551 -24.57 11.56 -15.69
C PHE A 551 -23.52 10.95 -14.76
N TYR A 552 -22.26 11.41 -14.83
CA TYR A 552 -21.19 10.90 -13.97
C TYR A 552 -21.41 11.20 -12.49
N HIS A 553 -22.01 12.34 -12.11
CA HIS A 553 -22.35 12.62 -10.70
C HIS A 553 -23.49 11.75 -10.15
N ILE A 554 -24.42 11.29 -10.99
CA ILE A 554 -25.45 10.31 -10.60
C ILE A 554 -24.82 8.92 -10.45
N LEU A 555 -23.96 8.56 -11.41
CA LEU A 555 -23.29 7.27 -11.55
C LEU A 555 -22.23 7.02 -10.47
N PHE A 556 -21.53 8.08 -10.07
CA PHE A 556 -20.52 8.12 -9.02
C PHE A 556 -20.92 9.19 -7.97
N PRO A 557 -21.77 8.85 -6.99
CA PRO A 557 -22.01 9.70 -5.82
C PRO A 557 -20.69 10.00 -5.09
N GLY A 558 -20.58 11.15 -4.43
CA GLY A 558 -19.33 11.69 -3.86
C GLY A 558 -18.37 10.65 -3.23
N PRO A 559 -18.80 9.82 -2.27
CA PRO A 559 -17.94 8.79 -1.67
C PRO A 559 -17.39 7.77 -2.67
N VAL A 560 -18.20 7.37 -3.66
CA VAL A 560 -17.84 6.43 -4.73
C VAL A 560 -16.93 7.11 -5.76
N LEU A 561 -17.17 8.38 -6.08
CA LEU A 561 -16.31 9.18 -6.96
C LEU A 561 -14.90 9.33 -6.39
N TYR A 562 -14.78 9.70 -5.11
CA TYR A 562 -13.47 9.86 -4.47
C TYR A 562 -12.74 8.53 -4.29
N LEU A 563 -13.45 7.45 -3.93
CA LEU A 563 -12.86 6.11 -3.84
C LEU A 563 -12.43 5.58 -5.21
N GLY A 564 -13.23 5.82 -6.25
CA GLY A 564 -12.94 5.48 -7.64
C GLY A 564 -11.75 6.25 -8.19
N ALA A 565 -11.66 7.56 -7.92
CA ALA A 565 -10.52 8.39 -8.27
C ALA A 565 -9.23 7.93 -7.56
N PHE A 566 -9.31 7.55 -6.28
CA PHE A 566 -8.17 6.97 -5.55
C PHE A 566 -7.73 5.62 -6.16
N CYS A 567 -8.66 4.72 -6.46
CA CYS A 567 -8.35 3.46 -7.14
C CYS A 567 -7.79 3.67 -8.56
N LEU A 568 -8.27 4.68 -9.28
CA LEU A 568 -7.75 5.03 -10.60
C LEU A 568 -6.32 5.56 -10.52
N ILE A 569 -6.08 6.61 -9.72
CA ILE A 569 -4.79 7.31 -9.66
C ILE A 569 -3.78 6.50 -8.84
N CYS A 570 -4.05 6.34 -7.54
CA CYS A 570 -3.13 5.66 -6.62
C CYS A 570 -3.09 4.15 -6.88
N GLY A 571 -4.22 3.53 -7.22
CA GLY A 571 -4.29 2.08 -7.44
C GLY A 571 -3.48 1.62 -8.65
N ASN A 572 -3.67 2.22 -9.83
CA ASN A 572 -2.86 1.88 -11.01
C ASN A 572 -1.37 2.18 -10.78
N PHE A 573 -1.05 3.30 -10.12
CA PHE A 573 0.32 3.61 -9.70
C PHE A 573 0.92 2.51 -8.82
N PHE A 574 0.22 2.08 -7.76
CA PHE A 574 0.70 1.04 -6.86
C PHE A 574 0.90 -0.29 -7.58
N TYR A 575 -0.01 -0.70 -8.48
CA TYR A 575 0.20 -1.93 -9.26
C TYR A 575 1.44 -1.84 -10.18
N ILE A 576 1.65 -0.73 -10.91
CA ILE A 576 2.89 -0.52 -11.69
C ILE A 576 4.13 -0.59 -10.79
N TYR A 577 4.07 0.05 -9.62
CA TYR A 577 5.16 0.08 -8.65
C TYR A 577 5.45 -1.30 -8.05
N LEU A 578 4.44 -2.15 -7.83
CA LEU A 578 4.64 -3.53 -7.37
C LEU A 578 5.42 -4.37 -8.38
N TYR A 579 5.15 -4.25 -9.68
CA TYR A 579 5.92 -4.95 -10.72
C TYR A 579 7.38 -4.47 -10.77
N LEU A 580 7.61 -3.15 -10.63
CA LEU A 580 8.95 -2.59 -10.50
C LEU A 580 9.69 -3.14 -9.26
N LEU A 581 9.02 -3.19 -8.10
CA LEU A 581 9.58 -3.71 -6.86
C LEU A 581 9.88 -5.22 -6.93
N ALA A 582 9.09 -5.98 -7.68
CA ALA A 582 9.34 -7.41 -7.94
C ALA A 582 10.61 -7.61 -8.80
N CYS A 583 10.73 -6.87 -9.90
CA CYS A 583 11.95 -6.88 -10.72
C CYS A 583 13.18 -6.41 -9.93
N MET A 584 13.03 -5.45 -9.00
CA MET A 584 14.09 -5.05 -8.07
C MET A 584 14.45 -6.19 -7.10
N LYS A 585 13.48 -6.92 -6.51
CA LYS A 585 13.73 -8.06 -5.61
C LYS A 585 14.55 -9.15 -6.30
N ARG A 586 14.25 -9.47 -7.57
CA ARG A 586 15.06 -10.39 -8.41
C ARG A 586 16.33 -9.77 -9.03
N ARG A 587 16.67 -8.52 -8.73
CA ARG A 587 17.82 -7.78 -9.32
C ARG A 587 17.78 -7.67 -10.86
N GLN A 588 16.61 -7.83 -11.48
CA GLN A 588 16.41 -7.81 -12.93
C GLN A 588 16.30 -6.37 -13.47
N TYR A 589 17.20 -5.48 -13.05
CA TYR A 589 17.13 -4.02 -13.21
C TYR A 589 16.77 -3.52 -14.63
N HIS A 590 17.21 -4.23 -15.68
CA HIS A 590 16.91 -3.92 -17.07
C HIS A 590 15.42 -3.99 -17.48
N LEU A 591 14.54 -4.55 -16.63
CA LEU A 591 13.10 -4.60 -16.85
C LEU A 591 12.37 -3.31 -16.46
N LEU A 592 12.95 -2.51 -15.56
CA LEU A 592 12.24 -1.40 -14.90
C LEU A 592 11.62 -0.37 -15.84
N PRO A 593 12.30 0.12 -16.90
CA PRO A 593 11.70 1.07 -17.85
C PRO A 593 10.43 0.53 -18.53
N TRP A 594 10.34 -0.79 -18.72
CA TRP A 594 9.20 -1.45 -19.37
C TRP A 594 8.00 -1.65 -18.43
N THR A 595 8.22 -1.59 -17.11
CA THR A 595 7.14 -1.74 -16.12
C THR A 595 6.13 -0.60 -16.15
N ILE A 596 6.55 0.60 -16.56
CA ILE A 596 5.68 1.78 -16.71
C ILE A 596 4.58 1.52 -17.77
N PHE A 597 4.85 0.70 -18.78
CA PHE A 597 3.92 0.38 -19.88
C PHE A 597 3.03 -0.85 -19.63
N ILE A 598 3.02 -1.39 -18.41
CA ILE A 598 2.23 -2.57 -18.04
C ILE A 598 0.70 -2.40 -18.22
N PRO A 599 0.07 -1.21 -18.11
CA PRO A 599 -1.36 -1.07 -18.42
C PRO A 599 -1.73 -1.55 -19.84
N CYS A 600 -0.83 -1.40 -20.82
CA CYS A 600 -1.00 -1.93 -22.17
C CYS A 600 -1.04 -3.48 -22.17
N TYR A 601 -0.26 -4.12 -21.30
CA TYR A 601 -0.25 -5.57 -21.12
C TYR A 601 -1.52 -6.07 -20.40
N TRP A 602 -2.02 -5.35 -19.39
CA TRP A 602 -3.31 -5.65 -18.76
C TRP A 602 -4.49 -5.56 -19.75
N PHE A 603 -4.45 -4.64 -20.72
CA PHE A 603 -5.44 -4.60 -21.80
C PHE A 603 -5.42 -5.89 -22.66
N LEU A 604 -4.22 -6.39 -23.01
CA LEU A 604 -4.06 -7.66 -23.72
C LEU A 604 -4.57 -8.86 -22.90
N ILE A 605 -4.36 -8.86 -21.57
CA ILE A 605 -4.91 -9.90 -20.67
C ILE A 605 -6.44 -9.83 -20.64
N SER A 606 -7.00 -8.62 -20.66
CA SER A 606 -8.46 -8.40 -20.70
C SER A 606 -9.09 -8.99 -21.98
N ILE A 607 -8.46 -8.76 -23.15
CA ILE A 607 -8.85 -9.39 -24.42
C ILE A 607 -8.77 -10.93 -24.32
N ALA A 608 -7.71 -11.47 -23.71
CA ALA A 608 -7.59 -12.90 -23.46
C ALA A 608 -8.69 -13.44 -22.52
N GLY A 609 -9.19 -12.61 -21.59
CA GLY A 609 -10.32 -12.94 -20.71
C GLY A 609 -11.65 -13.05 -21.43
N PHE A 610 -11.99 -12.12 -22.32
CA PHE A 610 -13.20 -12.23 -23.17
C PHE A 610 -13.15 -13.46 -24.08
N TYR A 611 -11.99 -13.74 -24.69
CA TYR A 611 -11.80 -14.95 -25.50
C TYR A 611 -11.89 -16.24 -24.66
N ALA A 612 -11.35 -16.23 -23.44
CA ALA A 612 -11.49 -17.34 -22.47
C ALA A 612 -12.94 -17.58 -22.04
N LEU A 613 -13.74 -16.51 -21.87
CA LEU A 613 -15.15 -16.60 -21.49
C LEU A 613 -16.00 -17.21 -22.63
N PHE A 614 -15.74 -16.82 -23.87
CA PHE A 614 -16.33 -17.46 -25.05
C PHE A 614 -15.95 -18.95 -25.13
N GLU A 615 -14.67 -19.28 -24.95
CA GLU A 615 -14.22 -20.68 -24.93
C GLU A 615 -14.79 -21.49 -23.75
N LEU A 616 -15.03 -20.89 -22.58
CA LEU A 616 -15.63 -21.56 -21.42
C LEU A 616 -17.03 -22.11 -21.75
N VAL A 617 -17.81 -21.35 -22.52
CA VAL A 617 -19.17 -21.73 -22.93
C VAL A 617 -19.15 -22.69 -24.12
N VAL A 618 -18.39 -22.39 -25.17
CA VAL A 618 -18.44 -23.15 -26.44
C VAL A 618 -17.53 -24.37 -26.44
N LYS A 619 -16.40 -24.34 -25.72
CA LYS A 619 -15.35 -25.38 -25.74
C LYS A 619 -14.64 -25.53 -24.36
N PRO A 620 -15.37 -25.84 -23.26
CA PRO A 620 -14.82 -25.83 -21.90
C PRO A 620 -13.53 -26.66 -21.75
N HIS A 621 -13.55 -27.94 -22.14
CA HIS A 621 -12.40 -28.85 -22.02
C HIS A 621 -11.41 -28.80 -23.19
N TYR A 622 -11.51 -27.81 -24.09
CA TYR A 622 -10.57 -27.72 -25.21
C TYR A 622 -9.24 -27.13 -24.75
N TRP A 623 -8.20 -27.96 -24.82
CA TRP A 623 -6.83 -27.57 -24.50
C TRP A 623 -6.19 -26.87 -25.71
N GLN A 624 -6.11 -25.54 -25.68
CA GLN A 624 -5.33 -24.80 -26.67
C GLN A 624 -3.83 -25.05 -26.44
N LYS A 625 -3.25 -25.99 -27.21
CA LYS A 625 -1.82 -26.28 -27.13
C LYS A 625 -1.00 -25.08 -27.59
N THR A 626 -0.04 -24.68 -26.76
CA THR A 626 1.05 -23.78 -27.10
C THR A 626 2.09 -24.48 -27.96
N VAL A 627 2.79 -23.71 -28.79
CA VAL A 627 4.03 -24.14 -29.45
C VAL A 627 5.22 -23.65 -28.63
N HIS A 628 6.12 -24.56 -28.24
CA HIS A 628 7.37 -24.24 -27.54
C HIS A 628 8.56 -24.30 -28.51
N GLY A 629 9.75 -23.90 -28.06
CA GLY A 629 10.94 -23.76 -28.90
C GLY A 629 10.87 -22.55 -29.85
N LEU A 630 10.15 -21.49 -29.45
CA LEU A 630 10.07 -20.25 -30.23
C LEU A 630 11.39 -19.47 -30.24
N HIS A 631 12.21 -19.60 -29.19
CA HIS A 631 13.56 -19.04 -29.13
C HIS A 631 14.54 -19.74 -30.09
N LEU A 632 14.36 -21.05 -30.35
CA LEU A 632 15.22 -21.83 -31.26
C LEU A 632 15.09 -21.43 -32.74
N LYS A 633 14.03 -20.69 -33.11
CA LYS A 633 13.69 -20.35 -34.51
C LYS A 633 14.33 -19.04 -35.00
N GLY A 634 15.13 -18.37 -34.16
CA GLY A 634 15.99 -17.26 -34.56
C GLY A 634 17.42 -17.54 -34.11
N GLY A 635 18.36 -17.62 -35.07
CA GLY A 635 19.73 -18.07 -34.84
C GLY A 635 20.62 -17.11 -34.05
N GLN A 636 20.32 -16.86 -32.78
CA GLN A 636 21.28 -16.35 -31.80
C GLN A 636 21.69 -17.49 -30.87
N GLN A 637 23.00 -17.73 -30.76
CA GLN A 637 23.54 -18.74 -29.85
C GLN A 637 23.13 -18.45 -28.41
N VAL A 638 22.67 -19.49 -27.70
CA VAL A 638 22.57 -19.48 -26.25
C VAL A 638 23.99 -19.39 -25.69
N THR A 639 24.42 -18.18 -25.36
CA THR A 639 25.72 -17.96 -24.70
C THR A 639 25.70 -18.59 -23.33
N SER A 640 26.77 -19.29 -22.97
CA SER A 640 26.84 -20.16 -21.81
C SER A 640 26.63 -19.40 -20.50
N VAL A 641 25.68 -19.89 -19.69
CA VAL A 641 25.52 -19.53 -18.26
C VAL A 641 26.02 -20.69 -17.40
N ALA A 642 27.12 -21.31 -17.83
CA ALA A 642 27.86 -22.36 -17.15
C ALA A 642 29.34 -22.03 -17.31
N GLY A 643 30.05 -21.87 -16.18
CA GLY A 643 31.39 -21.29 -16.17
C GLY A 643 31.89 -20.93 -14.78
N GLU A 644 31.87 -21.90 -13.86
CA GLU A 644 32.84 -22.07 -12.77
C GLU A 644 32.72 -23.55 -12.32
N GLU A 645 33.84 -24.24 -12.13
CA GLU A 645 33.95 -25.71 -12.28
C GLU A 645 34.23 -26.47 -10.97
N ILE A 646 33.83 -27.75 -10.89
CA ILE A 646 34.31 -28.71 -9.88
C ILE A 646 34.48 -30.09 -10.54
N GLU A 647 35.65 -30.69 -10.41
CA GLU A 647 36.05 -31.98 -11.03
C GLU A 647 35.51 -33.22 -10.28
N THR A 648 35.51 -34.39 -10.96
CA THR A 648 35.01 -35.67 -10.40
C THR A 648 35.77 -36.92 -10.90
N ALA A 649 35.93 -37.91 -10.01
CA ALA A 649 36.31 -39.32 -10.24
C ALA A 649 35.78 -40.12 -9.02
N SER A 650 34.94 -41.16 -9.08
CA SER A 650 34.95 -42.48 -9.79
C SER A 650 35.79 -43.53 -9.02
N ILE A 651 35.31 -44.73 -8.65
CA ILE A 651 34.99 -45.90 -9.52
C ILE A 651 34.32 -47.05 -8.69
N THR A 652 33.34 -47.80 -9.26
CA THR A 652 32.81 -49.20 -9.02
C THR A 652 32.72 -49.85 -7.60
N ASP A 653 31.97 -50.91 -7.26
CA ASP A 653 30.67 -51.59 -7.58
C ASP A 653 30.55 -52.80 -6.59
N GLU A 654 29.67 -53.85 -6.60
CA GLU A 654 28.57 -54.34 -7.47
C GLU A 654 27.56 -55.27 -6.70
N ALA A 655 26.45 -55.61 -7.36
CA ALA A 655 25.73 -56.92 -7.40
C ALA A 655 24.84 -57.54 -6.26
N THR A 656 23.66 -57.99 -6.75
CA THR A 656 22.85 -59.21 -6.41
C THR A 656 21.66 -59.20 -5.41
N MET A 657 20.66 -60.02 -5.77
CA MET A 657 19.31 -60.28 -5.21
C MET A 657 19.27 -61.69 -4.50
N PRO A 658 18.14 -62.35 -4.08
CA PRO A 658 16.69 -62.09 -4.33
C PRO A 658 15.64 -62.40 -3.22
N MET A 659 14.38 -62.05 -3.54
CA MET A 659 13.05 -62.69 -3.26
C MET A 659 12.89 -63.65 -2.06
N LEU A 660 11.84 -63.59 -1.22
CA LEU A 660 10.39 -63.83 -1.43
C LEU A 660 9.60 -63.41 -0.14
N ALA A 661 8.26 -63.33 0.02
CA ALA A 661 7.04 -63.59 -0.78
C ALA A 661 5.86 -62.66 -0.30
N ALA A 662 4.59 -63.13 -0.35
CA ALA A 662 3.35 -62.57 0.21
C ALA A 662 2.32 -63.73 0.41
N PRO A 663 1.01 -63.58 0.75
CA PRO A 663 0.21 -62.41 1.19
C PRO A 663 -0.73 -62.71 2.41
N THR A 664 -1.65 -61.81 2.79
CA THR A 664 -3.13 -62.08 2.73
C THR A 664 -4.06 -60.92 3.14
N LYS A 665 -5.19 -60.84 2.42
CA LYS A 665 -6.57 -60.39 2.80
C LYS A 665 -6.79 -59.04 3.53
N ALA A 666 -7.45 -58.12 2.81
CA ALA A 666 -8.11 -56.93 3.35
C ALA A 666 -9.59 -57.18 3.75
N SER A 667 -10.21 -56.22 4.44
CA SER A 667 -11.67 -56.07 4.56
C SER A 667 -12.08 -54.60 4.35
N LYS A 668 -13.36 -54.34 4.03
CA LYS A 668 -13.86 -53.05 3.51
C LYS A 668 -14.82 -52.37 4.50
N LEU A 669 -14.77 -51.03 4.62
CA LEU A 669 -15.96 -50.20 4.89
C LEU A 669 -15.75 -48.69 4.60
N GLY A 670 -16.83 -47.97 4.27
CA GLY A 670 -17.02 -46.53 4.54
C GLY A 670 -16.08 -45.50 3.91
N VAL A 671 -16.45 -44.95 2.74
CA VAL A 671 -15.80 -43.75 2.16
C VAL A 671 -16.35 -42.46 2.80
N ILE A 672 -15.53 -41.40 2.83
CA ILE A 672 -15.74 -40.03 3.39
C ILE A 672 -15.03 -39.76 4.73
N PRO A 673 -14.96 -40.68 5.72
CA PRO A 673 -13.93 -40.60 6.77
C PRO A 673 -12.52 -40.86 6.21
N SER A 674 -12.45 -41.65 5.13
CA SER A 674 -11.25 -42.35 4.66
C SER A 674 -10.05 -41.45 4.35
N ILE A 675 -10.20 -40.30 3.69
CA ILE A 675 -9.04 -39.48 3.28
C ILE A 675 -8.32 -38.91 4.51
N THR A 676 -9.05 -38.29 5.42
CA THR A 676 -8.48 -37.70 6.64
C THR A 676 -8.03 -38.76 7.64
N LEU A 677 -8.69 -39.94 7.71
CA LEU A 677 -8.17 -41.06 8.49
C LEU A 677 -6.90 -41.64 7.86
N SER A 678 -6.87 -41.96 6.57
CA SER A 678 -5.67 -42.51 5.92
C SER A 678 -4.47 -41.57 6.00
N LEU A 679 -4.67 -40.25 5.95
CA LEU A 679 -3.60 -39.27 6.16
C LEU A 679 -3.16 -39.18 7.63
N LYS A 680 -4.08 -39.23 8.60
CA LYS A 680 -3.73 -39.31 10.03
C LYS A 680 -3.12 -40.66 10.44
N ALA A 681 -3.40 -41.71 9.67
CA ALA A 681 -2.90 -43.06 9.86
C ALA A 681 -1.67 -43.38 8.99
N MET A 682 -1.13 -42.41 8.23
CA MET A 682 0.24 -42.54 7.71
C MET A 682 1.19 -42.55 8.92
N PRO A 683 1.95 -43.62 9.16
CA PRO A 683 2.79 -43.74 10.35
C PRO A 683 4.09 -42.96 10.17
N THR A 684 4.00 -41.63 10.13
CA THR A 684 5.18 -40.75 10.09
C THR A 684 5.83 -40.71 11.46
N LEU A 685 6.93 -41.45 11.61
CA LEU A 685 7.81 -41.36 12.77
C LEU A 685 8.23 -39.90 12.98
N ILE A 686 7.99 -39.37 14.17
CA ILE A 686 8.18 -37.95 14.47
C ILE A 686 9.68 -37.67 14.63
N VAL A 687 10.35 -37.31 13.54
CA VAL A 687 11.52 -36.42 13.63
C VAL A 687 10.97 -35.00 13.64
N PRO A 688 10.99 -34.29 14.78
CA PRO A 688 10.34 -32.99 14.87
C PRO A 688 11.10 -31.95 14.05
N ALA A 689 10.42 -31.37 13.06
CA ALA A 689 10.75 -30.02 12.60
C ALA A 689 10.81 -29.07 13.82
N PHE A 690 11.75 -28.09 13.80
CA PHE A 690 12.03 -27.14 14.89
C PHE A 690 10.83 -26.95 15.83
N SER A 691 10.96 -27.42 17.07
CA SER A 691 9.82 -27.53 17.98
C SER A 691 9.14 -26.18 18.17
N PRO A 692 7.84 -26.13 18.52
CA PRO A 692 7.17 -24.88 18.82
C PRO A 692 7.96 -24.06 19.85
N GLN A 693 8.56 -24.71 20.85
CA GLN A 693 9.45 -24.08 21.83
C GLN A 693 10.77 -23.56 21.23
N GLN A 694 11.39 -24.22 20.25
CA GLN A 694 12.59 -23.70 19.56
C GLN A 694 12.26 -22.52 18.65
N LYS A 695 11.15 -22.58 17.89
CA LYS A 695 10.64 -21.42 17.11
C LYS A 695 10.26 -20.27 18.05
N GLN A 696 9.62 -20.56 19.19
CA GLN A 696 9.34 -19.59 20.26
C GLN A 696 10.64 -19.02 20.85
N ALA A 697 11.66 -19.83 21.12
CA ALA A 697 12.94 -19.38 21.68
C ALA A 697 13.71 -18.47 20.73
N GLN A 698 13.75 -18.78 19.42
CA GLN A 698 14.31 -17.87 18.42
C GLN A 698 13.49 -16.57 18.32
N LEU A 699 12.15 -16.64 18.35
CA LEU A 699 11.28 -15.45 18.36
C LEU A 699 11.44 -14.62 19.65
N VAL A 700 11.63 -15.26 20.80
CA VAL A 700 11.87 -14.62 22.10
C VAL A 700 13.26 -13.99 22.12
N ALA A 701 14.31 -14.66 21.65
CA ALA A 701 15.64 -14.05 21.49
C ALA A 701 15.62 -12.85 20.53
N LYS A 702 14.81 -12.92 19.45
CA LYS A 702 14.62 -11.82 18.49
C LYS A 702 13.79 -10.66 19.08
N ARG A 703 12.85 -10.94 20.00
CA ARG A 703 12.08 -9.96 20.80
C ARG A 703 12.85 -9.42 22.02
N ALA A 704 13.83 -10.16 22.53
CA ALA A 704 14.74 -9.77 23.61
C ALA A 704 15.80 -8.75 23.18
N ARG A 705 15.66 -8.15 21.99
CA ARG A 705 16.41 -6.96 21.56
C ARG A 705 16.05 -5.76 22.44
N VAL A 706 16.73 -5.69 23.57
CA VAL A 706 17.08 -4.50 24.37
C VAL A 706 15.99 -3.43 24.45
N ARG A 707 15.30 -3.38 25.61
CA ARG A 707 14.59 -2.17 26.05
C ARG A 707 15.61 -1.03 26.20
N ASP A 708 15.77 -0.23 25.14
CA ASP A 708 16.63 0.95 25.18
C ASP A 708 15.97 2.03 26.04
N LEU A 709 16.44 2.15 27.28
CA LEU A 709 15.92 3.09 28.28
C LEU A 709 15.90 4.53 27.75
N TRP A 710 16.93 4.93 26.99
CA TRP A 710 17.03 6.27 26.42
C TRP A 710 16.00 6.51 25.32
N PHE A 711 15.67 5.50 24.52
CA PHE A 711 14.61 5.59 23.52
C PHE A 711 13.23 5.77 24.18
N PHE A 712 12.94 5.00 25.23
CA PHE A 712 11.70 5.17 25.99
C PHE A 712 11.66 6.53 26.72
N ALA A 713 12.78 7.00 27.26
CA ALA A 713 12.89 8.32 27.87
C ALA A 713 12.64 9.45 26.84
N THR A 714 13.19 9.35 25.63
CA THR A 714 12.90 10.30 24.52
C THR A 714 11.40 10.40 24.27
N ILE A 715 10.70 9.26 24.15
CA ILE A 715 9.25 9.23 23.89
C ILE A 715 8.47 9.82 25.07
N ILE A 716 8.75 9.38 26.30
CA ILE A 716 8.03 9.82 27.50
C ILE A 716 8.20 11.32 27.72
N ILE A 717 9.43 11.84 27.63
CA ILE A 717 9.70 13.27 27.84
C ILE A 717 9.10 14.10 26.70
N ALA A 718 9.19 13.66 25.44
CA ALA A 718 8.53 14.36 24.32
C ALA A 718 7.00 14.42 24.49
N CYS A 719 6.35 13.31 24.90
CA CYS A 719 4.91 13.33 25.19
C CYS A 719 4.56 14.27 26.35
N ILE A 720 5.35 14.28 27.43
CA ILE A 720 5.12 15.17 28.58
C ILE A 720 5.32 16.63 28.17
N THR A 721 6.40 17.00 27.48
CA THR A 721 6.62 18.40 27.06
C THR A 721 5.59 18.86 26.03
N SER A 722 5.18 17.99 25.11
CA SER A 722 4.09 18.26 24.16
C SER A 722 2.78 18.62 24.86
N ILE A 723 2.36 17.79 25.83
CA ILE A 723 1.10 17.98 26.58
C ILE A 723 1.19 19.21 27.50
N VAL A 724 2.31 19.43 28.17
CA VAL A 724 2.52 20.59 29.05
C VAL A 724 2.52 21.90 28.25
N ALA A 725 3.21 21.93 27.10
CA ALA A 725 3.20 23.09 26.21
C ALA A 725 1.83 23.35 25.58
N CYS A 726 1.13 22.30 25.10
CA CYS A 726 -0.24 22.44 24.61
C CYS A 726 -1.19 22.99 25.68
N ARG A 727 -1.13 22.46 26.91
CA ARG A 727 -1.90 22.99 28.04
C ARG A 727 -1.53 24.45 28.36
N TYR A 728 -0.25 24.81 28.32
CA TYR A 728 0.20 26.18 28.57
C TYR A 728 -0.34 27.16 27.52
N TYR A 729 -0.07 26.92 26.23
CA TYR A 729 -0.48 27.84 25.17
C TYR A 729 -2.00 27.85 24.97
N PHE A 730 -2.71 26.75 25.26
CA PHE A 730 -4.18 26.73 25.28
C PHE A 730 -4.75 27.61 26.42
N MET A 731 -4.23 27.48 27.64
CA MET A 731 -4.71 28.26 28.79
C MET A 731 -4.40 29.77 28.68
N ASN A 732 -3.36 30.16 27.95
CA ASN A 732 -3.04 31.55 27.65
C ASN A 732 -3.71 32.08 26.36
N GLN A 733 -4.48 31.24 25.64
CA GLN A 733 -5.16 31.56 24.38
C GLN A 733 -4.19 31.91 23.22
N GLU A 734 -2.99 31.33 23.24
CA GLU A 734 -1.88 31.65 22.33
C GLU A 734 -1.81 30.75 21.07
N ILE A 735 -2.61 29.67 21.00
CA ILE A 735 -2.57 28.66 19.92
C ILE A 735 -2.88 29.22 18.52
N LEU A 736 -3.68 30.30 18.45
CA LEU A 736 -4.20 30.86 17.20
C LEU A 736 -3.60 32.23 16.84
N LEU A 737 -2.57 32.70 17.55
CA LEU A 737 -1.91 34.00 17.32
C LEU A 737 -1.22 34.17 15.94
N ASN A 738 -1.38 33.24 14.99
CA ASN A 738 -0.84 33.35 13.64
C ASN A 738 -1.96 33.19 12.59
N PRO A 739 -2.19 34.16 11.68
CA PRO A 739 -3.26 34.09 10.68
C PRO A 739 -3.18 32.90 9.71
N ASP A 740 -1.98 32.35 9.47
CA ASP A 740 -1.82 31.12 8.69
C ASP A 740 -2.44 29.91 9.40
N ALA A 741 -2.54 29.91 10.73
CA ALA A 741 -3.17 28.84 11.50
C ALA A 741 -4.70 28.84 11.33
N HIS A 742 -5.34 30.01 11.43
CA HIS A 742 -6.76 30.18 11.05
C HIS A 742 -6.98 29.72 9.59
N SER A 743 -6.12 30.15 8.67
CA SER A 743 -6.24 29.83 7.25
C SER A 743 -6.09 28.34 6.94
N HIS A 744 -5.10 27.65 7.55
CA HIS A 744 -4.93 26.20 7.44
C HIS A 744 -6.14 25.43 8.00
N MET A 745 -6.68 25.84 9.15
CA MET A 745 -7.91 25.25 9.66
C MET A 745 -9.07 25.47 8.68
N ARG A 746 -9.28 26.72 8.23
CA ARG A 746 -10.39 27.12 7.34
C ARG A 746 -10.44 26.27 6.07
N ILE A 747 -9.29 26.06 5.45
CA ILE A 747 -9.17 25.19 4.26
C ILE A 747 -9.48 23.73 4.59
N ALA A 748 -9.07 23.22 5.75
CA ALA A 748 -9.44 21.86 6.19
C ALA A 748 -10.95 21.70 6.45
N ARG A 749 -11.64 22.71 7.00
CA ARG A 749 -13.09 22.70 7.27
C ARG A 749 -13.94 22.87 6.01
N SER A 750 -13.54 23.80 5.13
CA SER A 750 -14.27 24.17 3.91
C SER A 750 -14.46 23.04 2.89
N VAL A 751 -13.70 21.95 3.00
CA VAL A 751 -13.91 20.71 2.22
C VAL A 751 -15.28 20.07 2.51
N PHE A 752 -15.83 20.25 3.72
CA PHE A 752 -17.09 19.64 4.15
C PHE A 752 -18.18 20.67 4.46
N ASP A 753 -17.80 21.80 5.08
CA ASP A 753 -18.69 22.87 5.53
C ASP A 753 -18.39 24.12 4.71
N ASN A 754 -19.11 24.28 3.59
CA ASN A 754 -19.04 25.39 2.62
C ASN A 754 -20.31 25.33 1.75
N LEU A 755 -20.64 26.40 1.02
CA LEU A 755 -21.74 26.44 0.05
C LEU A 755 -21.48 25.55 -1.18
N THR A 756 -20.20 25.30 -1.49
CA THR A 756 -19.74 24.41 -2.58
C THR A 756 -18.72 23.38 -2.06
N PRO A 757 -19.13 22.42 -1.21
CA PRO A 757 -18.22 21.51 -0.53
C PRO A 757 -17.61 20.48 -1.48
N GLY A 758 -16.40 20.01 -1.12
CA GLY A 758 -15.63 19.04 -1.88
C GLY A 758 -14.13 19.36 -1.91
N LEU A 759 -13.33 18.42 -2.41
CA LEU A 759 -11.86 18.52 -2.36
C LEU A 759 -11.28 19.78 -3.02
N ALA A 760 -11.96 20.41 -3.99
CA ALA A 760 -11.50 21.62 -4.65
C ALA A 760 -11.24 22.78 -3.66
N GLN A 761 -11.93 22.78 -2.51
CA GLN A 761 -11.77 23.77 -1.45
C GLN A 761 -10.42 23.65 -0.70
N LEU A 762 -9.61 22.62 -0.97
CA LEU A 762 -8.19 22.58 -0.59
C LEU A 762 -7.36 23.70 -1.25
N GLY A 763 -7.89 24.35 -2.29
CA GLY A 763 -7.25 25.49 -2.93
C GLY A 763 -6.00 25.12 -3.75
N SER A 764 -5.06 26.06 -3.81
CA SER A 764 -3.86 25.98 -4.65
C SER A 764 -2.57 26.44 -3.95
N VAL A 765 -2.62 27.40 -3.03
CA VAL A 765 -1.39 28.02 -2.48
C VAL A 765 -0.63 27.07 -1.54
N TRP A 766 -1.30 26.51 -0.53
CA TRP A 766 -0.70 25.58 0.43
C TRP A 766 -0.91 24.12 0.02
N LEU A 767 0.10 23.28 0.28
CA LEU A 767 0.08 21.85 -0.02
C LEU A 767 -0.90 21.08 0.89
N PRO A 768 -1.46 19.94 0.45
CA PRO A 768 -2.71 19.42 1.03
C PRO A 768 -2.53 18.61 2.32
N LEU A 769 -1.35 18.06 2.63
CA LEU A 769 -1.20 17.08 3.71
C LEU A 769 -1.60 17.60 5.11
N PRO A 770 -1.24 18.83 5.55
CA PRO A 770 -1.65 19.33 6.86
C PRO A 770 -3.18 19.39 6.98
N HIS A 771 -3.87 19.89 5.95
CA HIS A 771 -5.32 20.00 5.88
C HIS A 771 -6.01 18.63 5.96
N VAL A 772 -5.52 17.66 5.18
CA VAL A 772 -6.02 16.27 5.16
C VAL A 772 -5.83 15.57 6.52
N LEU A 773 -4.75 15.87 7.25
CA LEU A 773 -4.50 15.33 8.58
C LEU A 773 -5.41 15.94 9.66
N MET A 774 -5.93 17.16 9.46
CA MET A 774 -6.87 17.81 10.40
C MET A 774 -8.30 17.30 10.27
N TRP A 775 -8.69 16.70 9.14
CA TRP A 775 -10.06 16.22 8.89
C TRP A 775 -10.68 15.38 10.04
N PRO A 776 -9.96 14.46 10.74
CA PRO A 776 -10.50 13.70 11.87
C PRO A 776 -10.98 14.54 13.07
N PHE A 777 -10.63 15.82 13.13
CA PHE A 777 -10.88 16.73 14.26
C PHE A 777 -11.65 18.00 13.87
N ILE A 778 -11.44 18.50 12.65
CA ILE A 778 -11.86 19.85 12.21
C ILE A 778 -13.38 20.06 12.15
N TRP A 779 -14.15 18.98 12.10
CA TRP A 779 -15.62 18.97 12.09
C TRP A 779 -16.27 19.16 13.47
N ASN A 780 -15.48 19.34 14.54
CA ASN A 780 -15.99 19.65 15.87
C ASN A 780 -15.77 21.13 16.18
N ASP A 781 -16.86 21.89 16.37
CA ASP A 781 -16.80 23.36 16.52
C ASP A 781 -15.93 23.83 17.70
N TYR A 782 -15.89 23.07 18.81
CA TYR A 782 -15.01 23.38 19.93
C TYR A 782 -13.52 23.18 19.57
N LEU A 783 -13.15 22.06 18.94
CA LEU A 783 -11.77 21.83 18.49
C LEU A 783 -11.34 22.77 17.37
N TRP A 784 -12.30 23.22 16.55
CA TRP A 784 -12.14 24.27 15.56
C TRP A 784 -11.84 25.63 16.22
N HIS A 785 -12.73 26.18 17.03
CA HIS A 785 -12.56 27.52 17.63
C HIS A 785 -11.39 27.61 18.64
N SER A 786 -11.03 26.50 19.28
CA SER A 786 -9.87 26.45 20.20
C SER A 786 -8.52 26.24 19.51
N GLY A 787 -8.49 25.99 18.20
CA GLY A 787 -7.29 25.59 17.47
C GLY A 787 -6.82 24.15 17.72
N LEU A 788 -7.42 23.43 18.68
CA LEU A 788 -6.99 22.09 19.09
C LEU A 788 -7.10 21.05 17.97
N ALA A 789 -7.96 21.26 16.97
CA ALA A 789 -8.03 20.43 15.76
C ALA A 789 -6.70 20.39 14.99
N GLY A 790 -5.94 21.49 14.98
CA GLY A 790 -4.58 21.54 14.44
C GLY A 790 -3.54 21.02 15.44
N SER A 791 -3.67 21.35 16.73
CA SER A 791 -2.77 20.87 17.78
C SER A 791 -2.70 19.34 17.84
N PHE A 792 -3.85 18.65 17.70
CA PHE A 792 -3.92 17.19 17.72
C PHE A 792 -3.27 16.51 16.50
N VAL A 793 -2.92 17.26 15.45
CA VAL A 793 -2.04 16.81 14.35
C VAL A 793 -0.58 17.12 14.70
N ALA A 794 -0.30 18.36 15.10
CA ALA A 794 1.05 18.87 15.32
C ALA A 794 1.78 18.17 16.49
N MET A 795 1.07 17.84 17.57
CA MET A 795 1.61 17.14 18.75
C MET A 795 2.17 15.74 18.40
N PRO A 796 1.41 14.81 17.76
CA PRO A 796 1.98 13.57 17.23
C PRO A 796 3.14 13.77 16.25
N CYS A 797 3.07 14.75 15.35
CA CYS A 797 4.15 15.03 14.40
C CYS A 797 5.45 15.40 15.15
N TYR A 798 5.38 16.26 16.16
CA TYR A 798 6.52 16.61 17.01
C TYR A 798 7.12 15.41 17.74
N VAL A 799 6.31 14.57 18.40
CA VAL A 799 6.82 13.36 19.11
C VAL A 799 7.48 12.38 18.13
N VAL A 800 6.89 12.18 16.95
CA VAL A 800 7.44 11.27 15.93
C VAL A 800 8.67 11.86 15.24
N ALA A 801 8.78 13.19 15.11
CA ALA A 801 10.01 13.85 14.67
C ALA A 801 11.16 13.61 15.66
N ALA A 802 10.92 13.78 16.97
CA ALA A 802 11.90 13.48 18.01
C ALA A 802 12.37 12.00 17.97
N ILE A 803 11.44 11.07 17.72
CA ILE A 803 11.75 9.65 17.50
C ILE A 803 12.69 9.46 16.30
N TYR A 804 12.40 10.05 15.13
CA TYR A 804 13.27 9.89 13.95
C TYR A 804 14.62 10.60 14.09
N ILE A 805 14.69 11.75 14.76
CA ILE A 805 15.95 12.43 15.11
C ILE A 805 16.82 11.54 16.00
N PHE A 806 16.26 10.99 17.08
CA PHE A 806 16.96 10.04 17.97
C PHE A 806 17.43 8.80 17.21
N LEU A 807 16.56 8.20 16.38
CA LEU A 807 16.89 6.98 15.64
C LEU A 807 17.96 7.23 14.56
N ALA A 808 17.97 8.40 13.91
CA ALA A 808 19.02 8.80 12.98
C ALA A 808 20.34 9.05 13.70
N ALA A 809 20.32 9.82 14.79
CA ALA A 809 21.49 10.09 15.62
C ALA A 809 22.12 8.77 16.11
N LYS A 810 21.32 7.88 16.71
CA LYS A 810 21.77 6.57 17.22
C LYS A 810 22.33 5.69 16.11
N ARG A 811 21.87 5.87 14.87
CA ARG A 811 22.33 5.13 13.71
C ARG A 811 23.65 5.67 13.11
N VAL A 812 24.06 6.88 13.47
CA VAL A 812 25.41 7.41 13.21
C VAL A 812 26.36 7.12 14.38
N THR A 813 25.97 7.50 15.60
CA THR A 813 26.84 7.43 16.81
C THR A 813 26.97 6.02 17.39
N ARG A 814 25.97 5.15 17.18
CA ARG A 814 25.79 3.87 17.90
C ARG A 814 25.63 4.04 19.42
N ASN A 815 25.39 5.27 19.90
CA ASN A 815 25.42 5.66 21.31
C ASN A 815 24.11 6.33 21.72
N SER A 816 23.19 5.54 22.30
CA SER A 816 21.84 6.02 22.68
C SER A 816 21.84 7.20 23.67
N GLY A 817 22.85 7.31 24.55
CA GLY A 817 22.95 8.43 25.49
C GLY A 817 23.32 9.74 24.79
N ALA A 818 24.28 9.70 23.87
CA ALA A 818 24.59 10.86 23.01
C ALA A 818 23.40 11.25 22.12
N SER A 819 22.67 10.27 21.58
CA SER A 819 21.46 10.49 20.79
C SER A 819 20.32 11.09 21.60
N PHE A 820 20.14 10.67 22.84
CA PHE A 820 19.20 11.29 23.77
C PHE A 820 19.54 12.76 24.01
N VAL A 821 20.77 13.05 24.44
CA VAL A 821 21.24 14.42 24.74
C VAL A 821 21.09 15.34 23.52
N GLY A 822 21.49 14.91 22.32
CA GLY A 822 21.25 15.71 21.12
C GLY A 822 19.77 15.93 20.81
N THR A 823 18.92 14.91 21.00
CA THR A 823 17.46 15.04 20.78
C THR A 823 16.80 15.99 21.80
N LEU A 824 17.40 16.23 22.97
CA LEU A 824 16.91 17.25 23.91
C LEU A 824 16.92 18.67 23.33
N VAL A 825 17.80 18.97 22.36
CA VAL A 825 17.77 20.23 21.60
C VAL A 825 16.41 20.43 20.91
N PHE A 826 15.81 19.36 20.39
CA PHE A 826 14.50 19.43 19.74
C PHE A 826 13.34 19.39 20.75
N ILE A 827 13.49 18.61 21.83
CA ILE A 827 12.42 18.38 22.83
C ILE A 827 12.20 19.58 23.77
N PHE A 828 13.22 20.40 24.03
CA PHE A 828 13.12 21.55 24.94
C PHE A 828 13.19 22.92 24.24
N ASN A 829 13.32 22.97 22.91
CA ASN A 829 13.36 24.24 22.19
C ASN A 829 12.01 24.99 22.30
N PRO A 830 11.97 26.23 22.83
CA PRO A 830 10.71 26.95 23.02
C PRO A 830 9.92 27.21 21.73
N ASN A 831 10.61 27.49 20.61
CA ASN A 831 9.97 27.73 19.32
C ASN A 831 9.28 26.47 18.78
N VAL A 832 9.94 25.32 18.84
CA VAL A 832 9.32 24.03 18.47
C VAL A 832 8.18 23.66 19.42
N LEU A 833 8.32 23.90 20.72
CA LEU A 833 7.27 23.63 21.71
C LEU A 833 6.02 24.50 21.53
N TYR A 834 6.17 25.74 21.03
CA TYR A 834 5.06 26.57 20.57
C TYR A 834 4.46 26.05 19.25
N LEU A 835 5.29 25.87 18.21
CA LEU A 835 4.83 25.45 16.87
C LEU A 835 4.11 24.10 16.86
N GLN A 836 4.41 23.19 17.79
CA GLN A 836 3.68 21.92 17.96
C GLN A 836 2.31 22.03 18.64
N THR A 837 1.94 23.24 19.09
CA THR A 837 0.56 23.55 19.52
C THR A 837 -0.27 24.22 18.43
N THR A 838 0.37 24.98 17.54
CA THR A 838 -0.32 25.74 16.49
C THR A 838 -0.78 24.85 15.31
N PRO A 839 -1.91 25.15 14.65
CA PRO A 839 -2.33 24.57 13.36
C PRO A 839 -1.42 24.80 12.13
N LEU A 840 -0.10 24.87 12.31
CA LEU A 840 0.87 25.22 11.26
C LEU A 840 1.53 23.98 10.60
N SER A 841 2.01 24.16 9.37
CA SER A 841 2.56 23.09 8.52
C SER A 841 4.01 22.68 8.87
N GLU A 842 4.71 23.50 9.65
CA GLU A 842 6.12 23.37 10.03
C GLU A 842 6.44 22.02 10.68
N THR A 843 5.60 21.53 11.59
CA THR A 843 5.83 20.26 12.33
C THR A 843 5.54 19.02 11.48
N VAL A 844 4.53 19.08 10.61
CA VAL A 844 4.23 18.04 9.60
C VAL A 844 5.40 17.90 8.62
N CYS A 845 6.04 19.01 8.26
CA CYS A 845 7.28 19.00 7.49
C CYS A 845 8.45 18.41 8.29
N MET A 846 8.70 18.86 9.53
CA MET A 846 9.80 18.34 10.36
C MET A 846 9.78 16.81 10.50
N VAL A 847 8.60 16.21 10.73
CA VAL A 847 8.49 14.74 10.87
C VAL A 847 8.69 13.99 9.55
N THR A 848 8.10 14.46 8.45
CA THR A 848 8.22 13.81 7.13
C THR A 848 9.65 13.92 6.59
N PHE A 849 10.28 15.07 6.79
CA PHE A 849 11.69 15.34 6.50
C PHE A 849 12.62 14.44 7.34
N ALA A 850 12.46 14.43 8.67
CA ALA A 850 13.32 13.61 9.55
C ALA A 850 13.18 12.10 9.26
N ALA A 851 11.97 11.63 8.96
CA ALA A 851 11.73 10.25 8.55
C ALA A 851 12.41 9.91 7.21
N ALA A 852 12.35 10.79 6.21
CA ALA A 852 13.03 10.59 4.92
C ALA A 852 14.56 10.52 5.10
N CYS A 853 15.14 11.45 5.86
CA CYS A 853 16.57 11.46 6.16
C CYS A 853 17.01 10.23 6.97
N TYR A 854 16.18 9.77 7.93
CA TYR A 854 16.41 8.52 8.64
C TYR A 854 16.43 7.32 7.69
N TYR A 855 15.38 7.11 6.88
CA TYR A 855 15.33 5.95 5.98
C TYR A 855 16.40 6.00 4.88
N PHE A 856 16.81 7.20 4.45
CA PHE A 856 17.95 7.37 3.55
C PHE A 856 19.26 6.90 4.20
N LEU A 857 19.50 7.25 5.47
CA LEU A 857 20.63 6.74 6.26
C LEU A 857 20.55 5.21 6.46
N VAL A 858 19.34 4.64 6.66
CA VAL A 858 19.14 3.18 6.67
C VAL A 858 19.55 2.58 5.33
N TRP A 859 19.11 3.14 4.21
CA TRP A 859 19.45 2.65 2.87
C TRP A 859 20.95 2.77 2.53
N ILE A 860 21.60 3.86 2.93
CA ILE A 860 23.05 4.02 2.80
C ILE A 860 23.77 2.85 3.50
N GLN A 861 23.32 2.44 4.69
CA GLN A 861 24.00 1.42 5.49
C GLN A 861 23.59 -0.04 5.18
N GLU A 862 22.32 -0.31 4.91
CA GLU A 862 21.77 -1.68 4.72
C GLU A 862 21.52 -2.05 3.25
N ASP A 863 21.47 -1.07 2.34
CA ASP A 863 21.36 -1.29 0.89
C ASP A 863 20.08 -2.04 0.44
N THR A 864 19.04 -2.05 1.28
CA THR A 864 17.78 -2.78 1.09
C THR A 864 16.73 -2.00 0.29
N ILE A 865 15.94 -2.71 -0.53
CA ILE A 865 14.84 -2.09 -1.30
C ILE A 865 13.81 -1.43 -0.38
N GLN A 866 13.46 -2.08 0.74
CA GLN A 866 12.46 -1.55 1.69
C GLN A 866 12.85 -0.17 2.25
N SER A 867 14.12 0.04 2.60
CA SER A 867 14.58 1.35 3.12
C SER A 867 14.55 2.44 2.05
N LEU A 868 14.83 2.11 0.78
CA LEU A 868 14.70 3.04 -0.35
C LEU A 868 13.23 3.41 -0.61
N VAL A 869 12.31 2.44 -0.55
CA VAL A 869 10.86 2.67 -0.67
C VAL A 869 10.35 3.55 0.48
N LEU A 870 10.83 3.35 1.71
CA LEU A 870 10.44 4.18 2.86
C LEU A 870 11.04 5.60 2.77
N THR A 871 12.26 5.75 2.25
CA THR A 871 12.85 7.06 1.92
C THR A 871 11.97 7.81 0.92
N SER A 872 11.55 7.10 -0.14
CA SER A 872 10.68 7.62 -1.20
C SER A 872 9.28 7.98 -0.70
N ALA A 873 8.67 7.15 0.15
CA ALA A 873 7.38 7.41 0.77
C ALA A 873 7.39 8.61 1.72
N CYS A 874 8.47 8.80 2.49
CA CYS A 874 8.60 9.96 3.37
C CYS A 874 8.89 11.24 2.57
N ALA A 875 9.68 11.16 1.49
CA ALA A 875 9.87 12.27 0.55
C ALA A 875 8.55 12.67 -0.13
N PHE A 876 7.74 11.70 -0.57
CA PHE A 876 6.39 11.92 -1.09
C PHE A 876 5.53 12.74 -0.11
N LEU A 877 5.45 12.30 1.15
CA LEU A 877 4.70 13.02 2.18
C LEU A 877 5.28 14.43 2.44
N ALA A 878 6.61 14.59 2.46
CA ALA A 878 7.25 15.90 2.61
C ALA A 878 6.88 16.85 1.45
N THR A 879 6.87 16.38 0.20
CA THR A 879 6.45 17.18 -0.97
C THR A 879 4.98 17.61 -0.96
N LEU A 880 4.16 16.99 -0.12
CA LEU A 880 2.76 17.36 0.13
C LEU A 880 2.54 18.08 1.48
N ALA A 881 3.58 18.19 2.31
CA ALA A 881 3.54 18.90 3.60
C ALA A 881 3.86 20.39 3.42
N ARG A 882 5.04 20.69 2.84
CA ARG A 882 5.54 22.05 2.56
C ARG A 882 6.47 22.04 1.35
N TYR A 883 6.69 23.21 0.75
CA TYR A 883 7.61 23.36 -0.37
C TYR A 883 9.08 23.04 0.01
N ASP A 884 9.44 23.09 1.30
CA ASP A 884 10.68 22.53 1.87
C ASP A 884 10.98 21.08 1.43
N GLY A 885 9.92 20.29 1.21
CA GLY A 885 10.03 18.89 0.77
C GLY A 885 10.50 18.73 -0.68
N TRP A 886 10.39 19.77 -1.51
CA TRP A 886 10.78 19.72 -2.92
C TRP A 886 12.32 19.77 -3.08
N PRO A 887 13.07 20.69 -2.43
CA PRO A 887 14.52 20.61 -2.29
C PRO A 887 15.03 19.30 -1.66
N LEU A 888 14.30 18.74 -0.68
CA LEU A 888 14.64 17.43 -0.10
C LEU A 888 14.58 16.33 -1.18
N PHE A 889 13.48 16.27 -1.94
CA PHE A 889 13.33 15.33 -3.05
C PHE A 889 14.45 15.48 -4.09
N VAL A 890 14.77 16.72 -4.51
CA VAL A 890 15.84 17.00 -5.47
C VAL A 890 17.22 16.61 -4.91
N THR A 891 17.49 16.89 -3.63
CA THR A 891 18.75 16.51 -2.97
C THR A 891 18.92 15.00 -2.92
N LEU A 892 17.86 14.26 -2.53
CA LEU A 892 17.85 12.79 -2.52
C LEU A 892 18.01 12.22 -3.94
N LEU A 893 17.35 12.81 -4.94
CA LEU A 893 17.50 12.44 -6.36
C LEU A 893 18.95 12.59 -6.84
N CYS A 894 19.68 13.62 -6.39
CA CYS A 894 21.11 13.76 -6.67
C CYS A 894 21.99 12.83 -5.82
N PHE A 895 21.67 12.60 -4.54
CA PHE A 895 22.51 11.82 -3.63
C PHE A 895 22.39 10.30 -3.81
N ILE A 896 21.23 9.77 -4.21
CA ILE A 896 21.03 8.33 -4.48
C ILE A 896 21.99 7.79 -5.55
N PRO A 897 22.14 8.41 -6.74
CA PRO A 897 23.10 7.95 -7.73
C PRO A 897 24.55 8.16 -7.29
N LEU A 898 24.87 9.25 -6.57
CA LEU A 898 26.20 9.45 -6.00
C LEU A 898 26.56 8.35 -4.99
N VAL A 899 25.67 8.00 -4.05
CA VAL A 899 25.84 6.86 -3.15
C VAL A 899 26.03 5.56 -3.93
N GLY A 900 25.30 5.35 -5.02
CA GLY A 900 25.46 4.21 -5.92
C GLY A 900 26.86 4.13 -6.54
N LEU A 901 27.41 5.26 -7.01
CA LEU A 901 28.76 5.36 -7.58
C LEU A 901 29.84 5.14 -6.51
N PHE A 902 29.71 5.75 -5.33
CA PHE A 902 30.63 5.53 -4.20
C PHE A 902 30.60 4.09 -3.69
N LYS A 903 29.44 3.42 -3.73
CA LYS A 903 29.29 1.97 -3.48
C LYS A 903 29.73 1.07 -4.66
N ARG A 904 30.28 1.64 -5.74
CA ARG A 904 30.68 0.95 -6.99
C ARG A 904 29.60 0.04 -7.59
N GLN A 905 28.32 0.44 -7.49
CA GLN A 905 27.21 -0.36 -8.01
C GLN A 905 27.16 -0.33 -9.54
N ARG A 906 26.79 -1.46 -10.17
CA ARG A 906 26.56 -1.53 -11.64
C ARG A 906 25.53 -0.47 -12.07
N PHE A 907 25.76 0.23 -13.18
CA PHE A 907 24.91 1.34 -13.65
C PHE A 907 23.40 1.01 -13.67
N LEU A 908 23.01 -0.16 -14.16
CA LEU A 908 21.61 -0.61 -14.16
C LEU A 908 20.98 -0.67 -12.75
N ARG A 909 21.76 -1.02 -11.71
CA ARG A 909 21.30 -0.99 -10.32
C ARG A 909 21.11 0.44 -9.83
N ILE A 910 22.01 1.35 -10.19
CA ILE A 910 21.90 2.78 -9.87
C ILE A 910 20.64 3.37 -10.52
N GLN A 911 20.43 3.09 -11.82
CA GLN A 911 19.21 3.45 -12.55
C GLN A 911 17.96 2.87 -11.86
N GLY A 912 18.00 1.60 -11.45
CA GLY A 912 16.89 0.97 -10.73
C GLY A 912 16.57 1.63 -9.39
N ASN A 913 17.59 1.98 -8.60
CA ASN A 913 17.42 2.74 -7.36
C ASN A 913 16.79 4.13 -7.62
N VAL A 914 17.27 4.85 -8.64
CA VAL A 914 16.75 6.17 -9.02
C VAL A 914 15.29 6.07 -9.46
N ILE A 915 14.92 5.15 -10.35
CA ILE A 915 13.53 4.98 -10.80
C ILE A 915 12.63 4.60 -9.60
N THR A 916 13.09 3.71 -8.71
CA THR A 916 12.34 3.32 -7.49
C THR A 916 12.06 4.53 -6.59
N PHE A 917 13.03 5.43 -6.43
CA PHE A 917 12.86 6.63 -5.61
C PHE A 917 12.02 7.71 -6.30
N VAL A 918 12.23 7.96 -7.60
CA VAL A 918 11.57 9.03 -8.35
C VAL A 918 10.08 8.77 -8.50
N LEU A 919 9.68 7.55 -8.87
CA LEU A 919 8.28 7.26 -9.19
C LEU A 919 7.32 7.51 -8.03
N LEU A 920 7.71 7.15 -6.80
CA LEU A 920 6.91 7.39 -5.59
C LEU A 920 7.23 8.76 -4.98
N GLY A 921 8.50 9.14 -4.86
CA GLY A 921 8.91 10.37 -4.17
C GLY A 921 8.52 11.65 -4.92
N GLY A 922 8.55 11.62 -6.26
CA GLY A 922 8.12 12.72 -7.12
C GLY A 922 6.61 12.74 -7.36
N LEU A 923 5.86 11.71 -6.94
CA LEU A 923 4.42 11.61 -7.18
C LEU A 923 3.65 12.77 -6.54
N GLY A 924 4.08 13.27 -5.38
CA GLY A 924 3.42 14.40 -4.70
C GLY A 924 3.49 15.67 -5.54
N ILE A 925 4.67 15.96 -6.10
CA ILE A 925 4.90 17.08 -7.02
C ILE A 925 4.04 16.92 -8.29
N VAL A 926 4.05 15.74 -8.91
CA VAL A 926 3.28 15.45 -10.13
C VAL A 926 1.76 15.58 -9.88
N LEU A 927 1.25 15.05 -8.77
CA LEU A 927 -0.14 15.19 -8.38
C LEU A 927 -0.51 16.66 -8.11
N TRP A 928 0.40 17.47 -7.53
CA TRP A 928 0.13 18.89 -7.31
C TRP A 928 0.08 19.70 -8.61
N LEU A 929 0.95 19.42 -9.57
CA LEU A 929 0.91 20.03 -10.91
C LEU A 929 -0.38 19.64 -11.67
N ILE A 930 -0.80 18.38 -11.57
CA ILE A 930 -2.05 17.89 -12.17
C ILE A 930 -3.27 18.53 -11.47
N TRP A 931 -3.27 18.60 -10.14
CA TRP A 931 -4.30 19.27 -9.34
C TRP A 931 -4.50 20.72 -9.78
N ASN A 932 -3.42 21.50 -9.83
CA ASN A 932 -3.42 22.89 -10.26
C ASN A 932 -3.93 23.02 -11.71
N LYS A 933 -3.47 22.16 -12.64
CA LYS A 933 -3.95 22.16 -14.04
C LYS A 933 -5.44 21.83 -14.18
N MET A 934 -5.97 20.90 -13.37
CA MET A 934 -7.38 20.45 -13.47
C MET A 934 -8.37 21.42 -12.81
N ILE A 935 -8.00 22.04 -11.68
CA ILE A 935 -8.90 22.92 -10.92
C ILE A 935 -8.75 24.40 -11.35
N PHE A 936 -7.53 24.86 -11.62
CA PHE A 936 -7.21 26.28 -11.87
C PHE A 936 -6.69 26.57 -13.29
N GLY A 937 -6.59 25.56 -14.16
CA GLY A 937 -6.21 25.72 -15.56
C GLY A 937 -4.70 25.92 -15.84
N ASP A 938 -3.90 26.35 -14.86
CA ASP A 938 -2.42 26.44 -14.94
C ASP A 938 -1.79 25.47 -13.93
N PRO A 939 -0.90 24.53 -14.33
CA PRO A 939 -0.17 23.67 -13.39
C PRO A 939 0.69 24.43 -12.37
N LEU A 940 1.03 25.71 -12.64
CA LEU A 940 1.83 26.57 -11.77
C LEU A 940 0.99 27.67 -11.08
N TYR A 941 -0.34 27.54 -11.02
CA TYR A 941 -1.21 28.53 -10.36
C TYR A 941 -0.80 28.79 -8.90
N PHE A 942 -0.35 27.77 -8.16
CA PHE A 942 0.15 27.92 -6.79
C PHE A 942 1.31 28.93 -6.65
N GLN A 943 2.07 29.14 -7.72
CA GLN A 943 3.18 30.10 -7.79
C GLN A 943 2.78 31.40 -8.50
N ARG A 944 1.85 31.37 -9.45
CA ARG A 944 1.55 32.49 -10.37
C ARG A 944 0.20 33.18 -10.16
N GLY A 945 -0.73 32.54 -9.46
CA GLY A 945 -2.04 33.09 -9.14
C GLY A 945 -1.94 34.29 -8.20
N ILE A 946 -2.98 35.12 -8.20
CA ILE A 946 -3.02 36.40 -7.46
C ILE A 946 -2.79 36.25 -5.94
N TYR A 947 -3.09 35.07 -5.38
CA TYR A 947 -2.90 34.75 -3.95
C TYR A 947 -1.57 34.04 -3.65
N SER A 948 -0.66 33.87 -4.63
CA SER A 948 0.61 33.18 -4.40
C SER A 948 1.57 34.01 -3.54
N SER A 949 2.53 33.34 -2.88
CA SER A 949 3.59 34.03 -2.15
C SER A 949 4.42 34.95 -3.05
N GLN A 950 4.60 34.59 -4.32
CA GLN A 950 5.33 35.39 -5.31
C GLN A 950 4.53 36.63 -5.72
N ALA A 951 3.21 36.53 -5.89
CA ALA A 951 2.35 37.68 -6.20
C ALA A 951 2.35 38.69 -5.03
N GLN A 952 2.19 38.21 -3.80
CA GLN A 952 2.30 39.02 -2.58
C GLN A 952 3.67 39.71 -2.46
N GLN A 953 4.76 39.00 -2.77
CA GLN A 953 6.12 39.53 -2.70
C GLN A 953 6.50 40.48 -3.84
N MET A 954 5.78 40.46 -4.97
CA MET A 954 6.08 41.35 -6.09
C MET A 954 5.85 42.83 -5.73
N LEU A 955 4.90 43.12 -4.83
CA LEU A 955 4.72 44.45 -4.24
C LEU A 955 5.97 44.86 -3.44
N LEU A 956 6.41 44.00 -2.52
CA LEU A 956 7.59 44.21 -1.67
C LEU A 956 8.92 44.33 -2.45
N VAL A 957 9.01 43.70 -3.62
CA VAL A 957 10.12 43.88 -4.58
C VAL A 957 10.03 45.24 -5.28
N THR A 958 8.83 45.67 -5.67
CA THR A 958 8.56 46.96 -6.34
C THR A 958 8.86 48.14 -5.40
N ASP A 959 8.40 48.04 -4.15
CA ASP A 959 8.63 49.01 -3.07
C ASP A 959 10.06 48.94 -2.49
N LYS A 960 10.86 47.97 -2.93
CA LYS A 960 12.25 47.71 -2.51
C LYS A 960 12.41 47.38 -1.01
N THR A 961 11.34 46.94 -0.36
CA THR A 961 11.34 46.51 1.04
C THR A 961 11.77 45.06 1.25
N LEU A 962 11.86 44.26 0.17
CA LEU A 962 12.34 42.87 0.23
C LEU A 962 13.88 42.78 0.18
N PHE A 963 14.54 43.13 1.29
CA PHE A 963 15.99 43.39 1.36
C PHE A 963 16.94 42.21 1.00
N ALA A 964 16.44 40.97 0.94
CA ALA A 964 17.22 39.79 0.55
C ALA A 964 17.18 39.50 -0.96
N TYR A 965 16.28 40.14 -1.72
CA TYR A 965 16.05 39.87 -3.14
C TYR A 965 17.31 40.13 -3.97
N HIS A 966 17.73 39.11 -4.73
CA HIS A 966 18.99 39.03 -5.47
C HIS A 966 20.28 39.34 -4.68
N ASN A 967 20.23 39.41 -3.35
CA ASN A 967 21.38 39.68 -2.48
C ASN A 967 21.73 38.45 -1.64
N LEU A 968 22.62 37.60 -2.17
CA LEU A 968 22.98 36.32 -1.53
C LEU A 968 23.59 36.50 -0.13
N TRP A 969 24.43 37.53 0.08
CA TRP A 969 25.01 37.80 1.40
C TRP A 969 23.95 38.21 2.42
N GLN A 970 22.99 39.04 2.02
CA GLN A 970 21.91 39.44 2.90
C GLN A 970 20.92 38.29 3.14
N ALA A 971 20.63 37.44 2.14
CA ALA A 971 19.85 36.20 2.32
C ALA A 971 20.51 35.21 3.31
N ILE A 972 21.83 35.00 3.19
CA ILE A 972 22.61 34.23 4.18
C ILE A 972 22.49 34.87 5.58
N ARG A 973 22.67 36.20 5.69
CA ARG A 973 22.58 36.92 6.97
C ARG A 973 21.20 36.79 7.62
N PHE A 974 20.12 37.04 6.88
CA PHE A 974 18.75 36.90 7.37
C PHE A 974 18.52 35.51 7.95
N TYR A 975 18.69 34.45 7.15
CA TYR A 975 18.39 33.10 7.61
C TYR A 975 19.36 32.58 8.69
N THR A 976 20.61 33.05 8.71
CA THR A 976 21.57 32.69 9.78
C THR A 976 21.19 33.34 11.11
N ILE A 977 20.76 34.61 11.11
CA ILE A 977 20.27 35.29 12.31
C ILE A 977 18.95 34.66 12.79
N ASP A 978 18.03 34.36 11.87
CA ASP A 978 16.76 33.69 12.16
C ASP A 978 16.95 32.29 12.77
N SER A 979 17.89 31.52 12.21
CA SER A 979 18.34 30.24 12.77
C SER A 979 18.98 30.42 14.15
N ALA A 980 19.77 31.48 14.37
CA ALA A 980 20.45 31.73 15.63
C ALA A 980 19.48 32.15 16.76
N LEU A 981 18.42 32.89 16.45
CA LEU A 981 17.34 33.20 17.40
C LEU A 981 16.45 31.97 17.65
N SER A 982 16.16 31.19 16.61
CA SER A 982 15.32 29.99 16.72
C SER A 982 15.98 28.85 17.50
N VAL A 983 17.28 28.61 17.28
CA VAL A 983 18.06 27.47 17.81
C VAL A 983 18.92 27.87 19.02
N GLY A 984 19.36 29.13 19.07
CA GLY A 984 20.38 29.63 19.99
C GLY A 984 21.79 29.59 19.39
N SER A 985 22.45 30.74 19.36
CA SER A 985 23.74 30.96 18.70
C SER A 985 24.85 29.97 19.10
N LEU A 986 24.91 29.57 20.38
CA LEU A 986 25.92 28.61 20.85
C LEU A 986 25.68 27.20 20.30
N LEU A 987 24.42 26.74 20.27
CA LEU A 987 24.08 25.44 19.70
C LEU A 987 24.28 25.42 18.17
N LEU A 988 24.03 26.54 17.48
CA LEU A 988 24.30 26.69 16.05
C LEU A 988 25.81 26.69 15.74
N LEU A 989 26.65 27.32 16.57
CA LEU A 989 28.11 27.21 16.46
C LEU A 989 28.61 25.78 16.70
N LEU A 990 28.04 25.09 17.69
CA LEU A 990 28.36 23.69 17.99
C LEU A 990 27.91 22.73 16.86
N LEU A 991 26.80 23.01 16.13
CA LEU A 991 26.46 22.31 14.89
C LEU A 991 27.60 22.41 13.87
N VAL A 992 28.15 23.61 13.64
CA VAL A 992 29.21 23.82 12.63
C VAL A 992 30.48 23.07 13.01
N ILE A 993 30.87 23.11 14.29
CA ILE A 993 32.02 22.37 14.83
C ILE A 993 31.80 20.84 14.66
N ALA A 994 30.63 20.34 15.02
CA ALA A 994 30.27 18.92 14.89
C ALA A 994 30.32 18.44 13.43
N LEU A 995 29.77 19.26 12.52
CA LEU A 995 29.73 18.99 11.09
C LEU A 995 31.14 18.96 10.49
N LEU A 996 31.98 19.97 10.78
CA LEU A 996 33.35 20.03 10.29
C LEU A 996 34.18 18.82 10.77
N TRP A 997 34.10 18.47 12.05
CA TRP A 997 34.75 17.27 12.61
C TRP A 997 34.26 16.01 11.87
N PHE A 998 32.95 15.83 11.74
CA PHE A 998 32.38 14.66 11.08
C PHE A 998 32.82 14.54 9.61
N LEU A 999 32.82 15.66 8.86
CA LEU A 999 33.21 15.71 7.45
C LEU A 999 34.69 15.44 7.22
N LEU A 1000 35.57 15.91 8.11
CA LEU A 1000 37.01 15.61 8.06
C LEU A 1000 37.28 14.12 8.28
N GLU A 1001 36.63 13.51 9.27
CA GLU A 1001 36.82 12.09 9.62
C GLU A 1001 36.13 11.12 8.63
N ASN A 1002 35.01 11.53 8.04
CA ASN A 1002 34.20 10.69 7.14
C ASN A 1002 34.28 11.13 5.67
N ARG A 1003 35.34 11.84 5.29
CA ARG A 1003 35.61 12.24 3.92
C ARG A 1003 35.54 11.03 2.98
N PHE A 1004 34.84 11.19 1.85
CA PHE A 1004 34.60 10.15 0.85
C PHE A 1004 33.81 8.89 1.30
N ARG A 1005 33.22 8.86 2.51
CA ARG A 1005 32.33 7.77 2.93
C ARG A 1005 30.87 8.01 2.51
N PRO A 1006 30.11 6.99 2.05
CA PRO A 1006 28.69 7.14 1.70
C PRO A 1006 27.80 7.68 2.84
N SER A 1007 28.17 7.44 4.10
CA SER A 1007 27.48 7.96 5.29
C SER A 1007 27.39 9.49 5.33
N THR A 1008 28.33 10.20 4.68
CA THR A 1008 28.38 11.65 4.65
C THR A 1008 27.20 12.28 3.92
N PHE A 1009 26.68 11.65 2.86
CA PHE A 1009 25.43 12.09 2.21
C PHE A 1009 24.22 12.00 3.16
N GLY A 1010 24.21 11.01 4.06
CA GLY A 1010 23.19 10.83 5.09
C GLY A 1010 23.24 11.84 6.24
N VAL A 1011 24.36 12.58 6.39
CA VAL A 1011 24.46 13.73 7.31
C VAL A 1011 24.13 15.03 6.56
N LEU A 1012 24.70 15.23 5.37
CA LEU A 1012 24.48 16.44 4.57
C LEU A 1012 23.01 16.66 4.19
N VAL A 1013 22.20 15.60 4.01
CA VAL A 1013 20.78 15.75 3.70
C VAL A 1013 19.97 16.43 4.82
N PHE A 1014 20.43 16.39 6.08
CA PHE A 1014 19.78 17.16 7.16
C PHE A 1014 19.92 18.68 6.97
N LEU A 1015 20.90 19.15 6.20
CA LEU A 1015 21.18 20.59 6.04
C LEU A 1015 20.41 21.25 4.88
N VAL A 1016 19.54 20.51 4.19
CA VAL A 1016 18.75 21.03 3.06
C VAL A 1016 17.91 22.27 3.41
N PRO A 1017 17.27 22.42 4.59
CA PRO A 1017 16.52 23.63 4.92
C PRO A 1017 17.38 24.90 4.87
N PHE A 1018 18.64 24.83 5.29
CA PHE A 1018 19.58 25.95 5.24
C PHE A 1018 19.83 26.42 3.79
N GLY A 1019 20.09 25.48 2.89
CA GLY A 1019 20.24 25.79 1.46
C GLY A 1019 18.94 26.29 0.82
N PHE A 1020 17.80 25.72 1.21
CA PHE A 1020 16.49 26.09 0.69
C PHE A 1020 16.10 27.53 1.03
N TYR A 1021 16.08 27.91 2.31
CA TYR A 1021 15.58 29.24 2.69
C TYR A 1021 16.48 30.38 2.19
N ILE A 1022 17.80 30.17 2.12
CA ILE A 1022 18.72 31.14 1.50
C ILE A 1022 18.38 31.35 0.01
N LEU A 1023 18.09 30.26 -0.73
CA LEU A 1023 17.66 30.35 -2.13
C LEU A 1023 16.24 30.92 -2.27
N ALA A 1024 15.33 30.65 -1.35
CA ALA A 1024 13.97 31.19 -1.37
C ALA A 1024 13.94 32.71 -1.15
N LEU A 1025 14.73 33.20 -0.18
CA LEU A 1025 14.97 34.62 0.09
C LEU A 1025 15.66 35.32 -1.10
N TYR A 1026 16.72 34.72 -1.64
CA TYR A 1026 17.47 35.27 -2.78
C TYR A 1026 16.60 35.47 -4.03
N ASN A 1027 15.68 34.54 -4.30
CA ASN A 1027 14.80 34.59 -5.47
C ASN A 1027 13.48 35.36 -5.24
N GLY A 1028 13.22 35.88 -4.03
CA GLY A 1028 11.94 36.55 -3.72
C GLY A 1028 10.73 35.62 -3.74
N ASN A 1029 10.93 34.35 -3.40
CA ASN A 1029 9.86 33.36 -3.24
C ASN A 1029 9.40 33.26 -1.76
N ALA A 1030 10.26 33.65 -0.82
CA ALA A 1030 9.94 33.81 0.60
C ALA A 1030 10.48 35.15 1.12
N ALA A 1031 9.71 35.78 2.02
CA ALA A 1031 10.11 36.97 2.76
C ALA A 1031 10.23 36.64 4.25
N ILE A 1032 11.28 37.13 4.89
CA ILE A 1032 11.49 37.10 6.35
C ILE A 1032 11.96 38.51 6.77
N TRP A 1033 11.40 39.03 7.86
CA TRP A 1033 11.97 40.18 8.58
C TRP A 1033 12.33 39.71 9.99
N VAL A 1034 13.59 39.91 10.39
CA VAL A 1034 14.12 39.38 11.66
C VAL A 1034 14.96 40.44 12.39
N PRO A 1035 14.79 40.61 13.72
CA PRO A 1035 15.60 41.53 14.52
C PRO A 1035 17.10 41.32 14.32
N GLY A 1036 17.84 42.42 14.15
CA GLY A 1036 19.30 42.39 13.88
C GLY A 1036 19.70 42.12 12.42
N ALA A 1037 18.81 41.65 11.56
CA ALA A 1037 19.03 41.62 10.10
C ALA A 1037 18.37 42.82 9.39
N ASN A 1038 17.20 43.24 9.86
CA ASN A 1038 16.42 44.35 9.32
C ASN A 1038 17.22 45.67 9.29
N PRO A 1039 17.13 46.47 8.22
CA PRO A 1039 17.67 47.83 8.18
C PRO A 1039 16.78 48.82 8.97
N PRO A 1040 17.31 49.99 9.35
CA PRO A 1040 16.50 51.08 9.92
C PRO A 1040 15.37 51.48 8.96
N GLY A 1041 14.14 51.60 9.46
CA GLY A 1041 12.97 51.93 8.64
C GLY A 1041 12.33 50.75 7.89
N ALA A 1042 12.61 49.50 8.27
CA ALA A 1042 11.84 48.35 7.79
C ALA A 1042 10.34 48.47 8.15
N PRO A 1043 9.40 48.06 7.27
CA PRO A 1043 7.97 48.30 7.47
C PRO A 1043 7.31 47.40 8.53
N VAL A 1044 7.94 46.28 8.87
CA VAL A 1044 7.45 45.30 9.87
C VAL A 1044 8.63 44.85 10.73
N TYR A 1045 8.40 44.64 12.04
CA TYR A 1045 9.46 44.32 12.99
C TYR A 1045 9.90 42.84 12.94
N MET A 1046 8.94 41.92 12.88
CA MET A 1046 9.16 40.47 12.70
C MET A 1046 8.16 39.92 11.69
N TYR A 1047 8.56 38.99 10.81
CA TYR A 1047 7.64 38.26 9.94
C TYR A 1047 8.31 36.99 9.41
N ASN A 1048 7.62 35.85 9.50
CA ASN A 1048 8.07 34.51 9.11
C ASN A 1048 9.33 34.01 9.83
N VAL A 1049 9.67 34.58 11.00
CA VAL A 1049 10.84 34.21 11.81
C VAL A 1049 10.75 32.80 12.44
N ARG A 1050 9.60 32.16 12.27
CA ARG A 1050 9.42 30.72 12.55
C ARG A 1050 10.14 29.80 11.55
N TYR A 1051 10.59 30.29 10.40
CA TYR A 1051 11.28 29.45 9.41
C TYR A 1051 12.64 28.95 9.90
N GLY A 1052 13.38 29.75 10.67
CA GLY A 1052 14.62 29.35 11.35
C GLY A 1052 14.46 28.15 12.30
N ALA A 1053 13.25 27.84 12.76
CA ALA A 1053 12.97 26.65 13.57
C ALA A 1053 13.25 25.34 12.82
N GLN A 1054 13.26 25.34 11.48
CA GLN A 1054 13.66 24.17 10.67
C GLN A 1054 15.14 23.78 10.88
N MET A 1055 15.98 24.66 11.46
CA MET A 1055 17.36 24.31 11.86
C MET A 1055 17.47 23.62 13.23
N VAL A 1056 16.40 23.50 14.01
CA VAL A 1056 16.44 22.85 15.33
C VAL A 1056 16.70 21.34 15.20
N ALA A 1057 16.01 20.64 14.28
CA ALA A 1057 16.19 19.20 14.07
C ALA A 1057 17.59 18.83 13.50
N PRO A 1058 18.15 19.54 12.51
CA PRO A 1058 19.55 19.38 12.09
C PRO A 1058 20.54 19.64 13.23
N THR A 1059 20.30 20.66 14.07
CA THR A 1059 21.14 20.92 15.26
C THR A 1059 21.07 19.78 16.27
N ALA A 1060 19.88 19.29 16.61
CA ALA A 1060 19.71 18.15 17.51
C ALA A 1060 20.50 16.91 17.06
N PHE A 1061 20.47 16.61 15.76
CA PHE A 1061 21.24 15.53 15.15
C PHE A 1061 22.76 15.77 15.19
N CYS A 1062 23.23 16.97 14.85
CA CYS A 1062 24.66 17.31 14.91
C CYS A 1062 25.21 17.38 16.34
N ILE A 1063 24.43 17.87 17.32
CA ILE A 1063 24.82 17.87 18.74
C ILE A 1063 24.91 16.43 19.29
N ALA A 1064 24.09 15.49 18.82
CA ALA A 1064 24.27 14.07 19.16
C ALA A 1064 25.60 13.51 18.64
N ILE A 1065 26.02 13.89 17.42
CA ILE A 1065 27.32 13.50 16.86
C ILE A 1065 28.46 14.11 17.70
N LEU A 1066 28.35 15.38 18.10
CA LEU A 1066 29.34 16.02 18.96
C LEU A 1066 29.41 15.40 20.36
N ALA A 1067 28.28 15.09 20.96
CA ALA A 1067 28.19 14.41 22.25
C ALA A 1067 28.89 13.05 22.22
N ASP A 1068 28.71 12.28 21.14
CA ASP A 1068 29.41 11.02 20.95
C ASP A 1068 30.93 11.21 20.83
N LYS A 1069 31.36 12.16 19.98
CA LYS A 1069 32.79 12.48 19.76
C LYS A 1069 33.49 12.92 21.05
N LEU A 1070 32.92 13.87 21.78
CA LEU A 1070 33.46 14.31 23.07
C LEU A 1070 33.45 13.17 24.11
N SER A 1071 32.42 12.31 24.12
CA SER A 1071 32.35 11.13 24.99
C SER A 1071 33.34 10.01 24.64
N SER A 1072 34.03 10.11 23.50
CA SER A 1072 35.08 9.17 23.08
C SER A 1072 36.48 9.55 23.57
N ILE A 1073 36.65 10.73 24.18
CA ILE A 1073 37.93 11.21 24.71
C ILE A 1073 38.31 10.42 25.97
N SER A 1074 39.58 10.00 26.04
CA SER A 1074 40.18 9.03 26.98
C SER A 1074 40.35 9.53 28.43
N ILE A 1075 39.37 10.24 28.98
CA ILE A 1075 39.37 10.75 30.36
C ILE A 1075 38.38 9.91 31.19
N PRO A 1076 38.70 9.50 32.44
CA PRO A 1076 37.76 8.80 33.30
C PRO A 1076 36.47 9.62 33.50
N TYR A 1077 35.32 8.94 33.47
CA TYR A 1077 33.98 9.54 33.52
C TYR A 1077 33.60 10.49 32.35
N SER A 1078 34.43 10.65 31.30
CA SER A 1078 34.18 11.57 30.18
C SER A 1078 32.76 11.50 29.63
N LYS A 1079 32.23 10.28 29.42
CA LYS A 1079 30.87 10.05 28.91
C LYS A 1079 29.79 10.75 29.72
N LEU A 1080 29.83 10.62 31.05
CA LEU A 1080 28.85 11.24 31.94
C LEU A 1080 29.05 12.75 32.02
N VAL A 1081 30.30 13.20 32.17
CA VAL A 1081 30.65 14.62 32.26
C VAL A 1081 30.25 15.37 30.98
N THR A 1082 30.56 14.84 29.79
CA THR A 1082 30.14 15.38 28.49
C THR A 1082 28.62 15.43 28.37
N GLN A 1083 27.90 14.38 28.74
CA GLN A 1083 26.44 14.33 28.63
C GLN A 1083 25.76 15.33 29.58
N VAL A 1084 26.24 15.46 30.81
CA VAL A 1084 25.76 16.45 31.78
C VAL A 1084 26.08 17.87 31.31
N LEU A 1085 27.31 18.14 30.87
CA LEU A 1085 27.72 19.47 30.41
C LEU A 1085 26.93 19.91 29.17
N LEU A 1086 26.78 19.04 28.16
CA LEU A 1086 25.98 19.37 26.98
C LEU A 1086 24.50 19.52 27.31
N THR A 1087 23.94 18.70 28.21
CA THR A 1087 22.56 18.90 28.70
C THR A 1087 22.41 20.24 29.40
N GLY A 1088 23.37 20.64 30.23
CA GLY A 1088 23.43 21.96 30.86
C GLY A 1088 23.48 23.11 29.84
N VAL A 1089 24.30 22.98 28.78
CA VAL A 1089 24.36 23.96 27.68
C VAL A 1089 23.03 24.05 26.93
N ILE A 1090 22.38 22.92 26.64
CA ILE A 1090 21.08 22.87 25.97
C ILE A 1090 20.01 23.56 26.81
N LEU A 1091 19.90 23.20 28.10
CA LEU A 1091 18.91 23.80 29.01
C LEU A 1091 19.18 25.31 29.21
N THR A 1092 20.44 25.71 29.38
CA THR A 1092 20.83 27.12 29.47
C THR A 1092 20.43 27.89 28.21
N GLN A 1093 20.67 27.31 27.02
CA GLN A 1093 20.31 27.96 25.76
C GLN A 1093 18.79 28.05 25.57
N CYS A 1094 18.01 27.06 26.01
CA CYS A 1094 16.55 27.12 25.99
C CYS A 1094 16.00 28.18 26.95
N VAL A 1095 16.59 28.32 28.15
CA VAL A 1095 16.28 29.41 29.08
C VAL A 1095 16.65 30.78 28.50
N LEU A 1096 17.79 30.91 27.83
CA LEU A 1096 18.19 32.14 27.15
C LEU A 1096 17.22 32.53 26.02
N ILE A 1097 16.73 31.57 25.22
CA ILE A 1097 15.69 31.82 24.21
C ILE A 1097 14.40 32.30 24.90
N GLN A 1098 13.98 31.66 26.00
CA GLN A 1098 12.78 32.08 26.74
C GLN A 1098 12.92 33.50 27.32
N LEU A 1099 14.12 33.88 27.80
CA LEU A 1099 14.41 35.22 28.35
C LEU A 1099 14.55 36.31 27.28
N GLN A 1100 15.00 35.95 26.07
CA GLN A 1100 15.09 36.87 24.92
C GLN A 1100 13.74 37.03 24.19
N GLY A 1101 12.80 36.10 24.44
CA GLY A 1101 11.53 36.00 23.73
C GLY A 1101 11.54 34.83 22.75
N VAL A 1102 10.45 34.06 22.77
CA VAL A 1102 10.26 32.93 21.85
C VAL A 1102 9.92 33.50 20.48
N ILE A 1103 10.91 33.63 19.60
CA ILE A 1103 10.80 34.39 18.35
C ILE A 1103 9.62 33.93 17.47
N SER A 1104 9.25 32.64 17.49
CA SER A 1104 8.08 32.12 16.76
C SER A 1104 6.72 32.46 17.39
N LEU A 1105 6.66 32.69 18.71
CA LEU A 1105 5.48 33.22 19.39
C LEU A 1105 5.36 34.72 19.15
N GLN A 1106 6.49 35.43 19.18
CA GLN A 1106 6.59 36.86 18.85
C GLN A 1106 6.22 37.16 17.39
N ASP A 1107 6.51 36.24 16.44
CA ASP A 1107 6.01 36.25 15.05
C ASP A 1107 4.47 36.35 15.00
N GLY A 1108 3.77 35.75 15.98
CA GLY A 1108 2.33 35.87 16.13
C GLY A 1108 1.90 37.15 16.84
N GLN A 1109 2.54 37.47 17.97
CA GLN A 1109 2.17 38.59 18.85
C GLN A 1109 2.38 40.00 18.23
N TYR A 1110 3.38 40.18 17.36
CA TYR A 1110 3.75 41.49 16.79
C TYR A 1110 3.32 41.72 15.33
N ASN A 1111 2.58 40.78 14.73
CA ASN A 1111 2.11 40.89 13.34
C ASN A 1111 0.64 41.34 13.25
N TYR A 1112 0.14 41.38 12.01
CA TYR A 1112 -1.27 41.58 11.62
C TYR A 1112 -2.32 40.75 12.37
N SER A 1113 -1.90 39.74 13.14
CA SER A 1113 -2.71 38.84 13.96
C SER A 1113 -3.56 39.54 15.01
N CYS A 1114 -3.08 40.67 15.56
CA CYS A 1114 -3.85 41.51 16.47
C CYS A 1114 -4.85 42.39 15.68
N SER A 1115 -5.81 41.75 15.01
CA SER A 1115 -6.75 42.44 14.12
C SER A 1115 -7.63 43.43 14.89
N PRO A 1116 -7.77 44.69 14.44
CA PRO A 1116 -8.55 45.70 15.14
C PRO A 1116 -10.05 45.38 15.07
N ARG A 1117 -10.67 45.23 16.24
CA ARG A 1117 -12.09 44.89 16.43
C ARG A 1117 -13.03 45.54 15.40
N HIS A 1118 -13.59 44.72 14.53
CA HIS A 1118 -14.38 45.17 13.38
C HIS A 1118 -15.82 45.47 13.79
N THR A 1119 -16.16 46.75 13.99
CA THR A 1119 -17.53 47.18 14.35
C THR A 1119 -18.62 46.68 13.39
N THR A 1120 -18.30 46.44 12.12
CA THR A 1120 -19.21 45.81 11.14
C THR A 1120 -19.36 44.30 11.36
N LEU A 1121 -18.35 43.60 11.88
CA LEU A 1121 -18.43 42.18 12.24
C LEU A 1121 -19.13 41.97 13.57
N ASP A 1122 -18.86 42.80 14.57
CA ASP A 1122 -19.59 42.80 15.86
C ASP A 1122 -21.08 43.00 15.61
N TYR A 1123 -21.44 44.06 14.87
CA TYR A 1123 -22.82 44.34 14.49
C TYR A 1123 -23.43 43.19 13.68
N LEU A 1124 -22.72 42.65 12.68
CA LEU A 1124 -23.22 41.48 11.96
C LEU A 1124 -23.51 40.32 12.93
N SER A 1125 -22.60 40.02 13.85
CA SER A 1125 -22.71 38.90 14.80
C SER A 1125 -23.86 39.05 15.79
N GLU A 1126 -24.10 40.26 16.31
CA GLU A 1126 -25.21 40.58 17.23
C GLU A 1126 -26.58 40.49 16.55
N HIS A 1127 -26.63 40.81 15.26
CA HIS A 1127 -27.85 40.95 14.49
C HIS A 1127 -28.07 39.82 13.44
N TYR A 1128 -27.25 38.76 13.44
CA TYR A 1128 -27.29 37.68 12.43
C TYR A 1128 -28.44 36.68 12.66
N ASN A 1129 -29.64 37.08 12.27
CA ASN A 1129 -30.84 36.24 12.21
C ASN A 1129 -30.82 35.15 11.10
N GLY A 1130 -29.73 35.03 10.34
CA GLY A 1130 -29.58 34.14 9.19
C GLY A 1130 -29.37 34.90 7.87
N GLY A 1131 -29.59 34.21 6.76
CA GLY A 1131 -29.43 34.77 5.42
C GLY A 1131 -27.98 34.74 4.91
N ARG A 1132 -27.80 34.76 3.58
CA ARG A 1132 -26.44 34.73 2.99
C ARG A 1132 -25.77 36.09 3.00
N ILE A 1133 -24.44 36.09 3.09
CA ILE A 1133 -23.57 37.27 3.13
C ILE A 1133 -22.71 37.32 1.87
N LEU A 1134 -22.82 38.37 1.05
CA LEU A 1134 -21.88 38.62 -0.06
C LEU A 1134 -20.66 39.42 0.45
N THR A 1135 -19.45 38.95 0.18
CA THR A 1135 -18.21 39.57 0.68
C THR A 1135 -16.98 39.18 -0.16
N ASP A 1136 -16.10 40.14 -0.47
CA ASP A 1136 -14.72 39.87 -0.93
C ASP A 1136 -13.82 39.68 0.31
N VAL A 1137 -13.66 38.44 0.75
CA VAL A 1137 -12.93 38.10 2.00
C VAL A 1137 -11.48 38.61 1.96
N TYR A 1138 -10.88 38.74 0.77
CA TYR A 1138 -9.51 39.24 0.62
C TYR A 1138 -9.45 40.78 0.72
N ALA A 1139 -10.35 41.50 0.06
CA ALA A 1139 -10.32 42.96 0.01
C ALA A 1139 -10.87 43.66 1.27
N ILE A 1140 -11.63 42.93 2.09
CA ILE A 1140 -12.25 43.40 3.34
C ILE A 1140 -11.33 43.12 4.55
N GLY A 1141 -10.49 42.10 4.49
CA GLY A 1141 -9.42 41.84 5.46
C GLY A 1141 -9.82 41.01 6.70
N PHE A 1142 -11.05 40.51 6.76
CA PHE A 1142 -11.54 39.57 7.78
C PHE A 1142 -12.61 38.64 7.19
N ASP A 1143 -12.82 37.47 7.79
CA ASP A 1143 -13.86 36.51 7.37
C ASP A 1143 -15.07 36.61 8.31
N PRO A 1144 -16.32 36.74 7.79
CA PRO A 1144 -17.51 36.77 8.66
C PRO A 1144 -17.65 35.55 9.58
N THR A 1145 -17.07 34.40 9.21
CA THR A 1145 -17.10 33.17 10.03
C THR A 1145 -16.21 33.22 11.27
N ASP A 1146 -15.26 34.16 11.38
CA ASP A 1146 -14.43 34.35 12.57
C ASP A 1146 -15.28 34.72 13.82
N SER A 1147 -16.49 35.25 13.59
CA SER A 1147 -17.53 35.49 14.62
C SER A 1147 -17.92 34.25 15.43
N GLY A 1148 -17.79 33.04 14.85
CA GLY A 1148 -18.29 31.79 15.43
C GLY A 1148 -19.81 31.60 15.42
N PHE A 1149 -20.57 32.58 14.92
CA PHE A 1149 -22.04 32.51 14.81
C PHE A 1149 -22.56 32.35 13.38
N ILE A 1150 -21.66 32.42 12.39
CA ILE A 1150 -21.93 32.41 10.94
C ILE A 1150 -21.22 31.19 10.34
N ASN A 1151 -21.95 30.36 9.57
CA ASN A 1151 -21.35 29.18 8.96
C ASN A 1151 -20.73 29.50 7.59
N PHE A 1152 -19.72 28.73 7.18
CA PHE A 1152 -19.10 28.82 5.85
C PHE A 1152 -20.07 28.63 4.68
N ARG A 1153 -21.21 27.95 4.89
CA ARG A 1153 -22.27 27.78 3.87
C ARG A 1153 -23.12 29.03 3.65
N ASP A 1154 -23.06 29.98 4.58
CA ASP A 1154 -23.85 31.21 4.55
C ASP A 1154 -23.05 32.37 3.91
N VAL A 1155 -21.73 32.22 3.77
CA VAL A 1155 -20.85 33.20 3.12
C VAL A 1155 -20.73 32.91 1.62
N VAL A 1156 -20.95 33.95 0.80
CA VAL A 1156 -20.77 33.96 -0.65
C VAL A 1156 -19.55 34.80 -0.99
N TYR A 1157 -18.49 34.14 -1.40
CA TYR A 1157 -17.16 34.69 -1.72
C TYR A 1157 -16.67 34.14 -3.06
N GLU A 1158 -15.50 34.53 -3.56
CA GLU A 1158 -15.03 34.15 -4.89
C GLU A 1158 -14.93 32.62 -5.12
N GLY A 1159 -14.63 31.85 -4.07
CA GLY A 1159 -14.63 30.38 -4.08
C GLY A 1159 -16.03 29.73 -4.14
N SER A 1160 -17.11 30.48 -3.96
CA SER A 1160 -18.50 30.00 -4.13
C SER A 1160 -18.91 29.88 -5.61
N GLY A 1161 -18.07 30.35 -6.54
CA GLY A 1161 -18.19 30.08 -7.98
C GLY A 1161 -19.49 30.57 -8.62
N SER A 1162 -20.40 29.66 -8.96
CA SER A 1162 -21.67 30.04 -9.61
C SER A 1162 -22.52 30.97 -8.73
N TYR A 1163 -22.58 30.74 -7.41
CA TYR A 1163 -23.33 31.59 -6.48
C TYR A 1163 -22.72 32.99 -6.37
N TRP A 1164 -21.40 33.11 -6.41
CA TRP A 1164 -20.69 34.40 -6.46
C TRP A 1164 -21.09 35.19 -7.71
N THR A 1165 -21.02 34.57 -8.89
CA THR A 1165 -21.41 35.25 -10.15
C THR A 1165 -22.91 35.57 -10.23
N GLN A 1166 -23.78 34.87 -9.49
CA GLN A 1166 -25.19 35.22 -9.34
C GLN A 1166 -25.37 36.41 -8.40
N ALA A 1167 -24.72 36.39 -7.24
CA ALA A 1167 -24.81 37.44 -6.23
C ALA A 1167 -24.23 38.79 -6.69
N LEU A 1168 -23.13 38.79 -7.46
CA LEU A 1168 -22.60 40.02 -8.09
C LEU A 1168 -23.54 40.59 -9.16
N ARG A 1169 -24.36 39.75 -9.82
CA ARG A 1169 -25.31 40.19 -10.87
C ARG A 1169 -26.66 40.64 -10.33
N ASN A 1170 -27.15 39.98 -9.28
CA ASN A 1170 -28.41 40.30 -8.60
C ASN A 1170 -28.30 39.95 -7.11
N PRO A 1171 -27.81 40.87 -6.27
CA PRO A 1171 -27.59 40.60 -4.85
C PRO A 1171 -28.90 40.33 -4.11
N ALA A 1172 -29.98 41.08 -4.39
CA ALA A 1172 -31.23 40.97 -3.62
C ALA A 1172 -31.93 39.60 -3.73
N GLN A 1173 -31.77 38.91 -4.85
CA GLN A 1173 -32.25 37.53 -5.04
C GLN A 1173 -31.32 36.47 -4.45
N SER A 1174 -30.06 36.81 -4.18
CA SER A 1174 -28.99 35.84 -3.89
C SER A 1174 -28.54 35.85 -2.42
N VAL A 1175 -28.56 37.02 -1.79
CA VAL A 1175 -28.04 37.31 -0.44
C VAL A 1175 -28.97 38.25 0.34
N GLU A 1176 -28.78 38.28 1.65
CA GLU A 1176 -29.56 39.11 2.59
C GLU A 1176 -28.67 40.15 3.27
N TRP A 1177 -27.37 39.85 3.39
CA TRP A 1177 -26.33 40.75 3.86
C TRP A 1177 -25.29 41.01 2.76
N LEU A 1178 -24.70 42.20 2.77
CA LEU A 1178 -23.61 42.58 1.87
C LEU A 1178 -22.56 43.38 2.63
N LEU A 1179 -21.33 42.85 2.65
CA LEU A 1179 -20.16 43.46 3.27
C LEU A 1179 -19.18 43.88 2.16
N VAL A 1180 -18.72 45.12 2.19
CA VAL A 1180 -17.96 45.72 1.07
C VAL A 1180 -17.04 46.86 1.52
N ASN A 1181 -15.87 46.98 0.90
CA ASN A 1181 -14.88 48.02 1.12
C ASN A 1181 -14.71 48.89 -0.15
N PRO A 1182 -15.61 49.86 -0.42
CA PRO A 1182 -15.54 50.72 -1.60
C PRO A 1182 -14.39 51.76 -1.58
N SER A 1183 -13.50 51.68 -0.59
CA SER A 1183 -12.20 52.38 -0.56
C SER A 1183 -11.05 51.53 -1.07
N ASN A 1184 -11.25 50.22 -1.23
CA ASN A 1184 -10.23 49.30 -1.74
C ASN A 1184 -10.47 49.02 -3.22
N ASN A 1185 -9.57 49.50 -4.08
CA ASN A 1185 -9.70 49.37 -5.53
C ASN A 1185 -9.62 47.91 -6.04
N VAL A 1186 -9.22 46.94 -5.21
CA VAL A 1186 -9.26 45.50 -5.57
C VAL A 1186 -10.50 44.75 -5.06
N ASP A 1187 -11.43 45.41 -4.35
CA ASP A 1187 -12.68 44.80 -3.88
C ASP A 1187 -13.61 44.48 -5.06
N LEU A 1188 -13.79 43.19 -5.34
CA LEU A 1188 -14.58 42.71 -6.46
C LEU A 1188 -16.08 42.97 -6.28
N VAL A 1189 -16.59 43.09 -5.05
CA VAL A 1189 -18.00 43.47 -4.79
C VAL A 1189 -18.19 44.95 -5.13
N ALA A 1190 -17.28 45.81 -4.68
CA ALA A 1190 -17.30 47.24 -4.96
C ALA A 1190 -17.12 47.57 -6.47
N GLN A 1191 -16.33 46.76 -7.20
CA GLN A 1191 -16.17 46.92 -8.65
C GLN A 1191 -17.42 46.58 -9.46
N HIS A 1192 -18.28 45.67 -8.98
CA HIS A 1192 -19.43 45.16 -9.74
C HIS A 1192 -20.79 45.74 -9.30
N ILE A 1193 -20.90 46.28 -8.10
CA ILE A 1193 -22.17 46.78 -7.53
C ILE A 1193 -22.05 48.28 -7.23
N ASP A 1194 -22.79 49.12 -7.97
CA ASP A 1194 -22.91 50.54 -7.64
C ASP A 1194 -23.77 50.74 -6.39
N LEU A 1195 -23.08 50.86 -5.26
CA LEU A 1195 -23.63 51.10 -3.94
C LEU A 1195 -24.38 52.43 -3.79
N ASN A 1196 -24.27 53.34 -4.76
CA ASN A 1196 -24.98 54.63 -4.77
C ASN A 1196 -26.18 54.63 -5.72
N SER A 1197 -26.37 53.57 -6.51
CA SER A 1197 -27.47 53.50 -7.48
C SER A 1197 -28.84 53.48 -6.75
N PRO A 1198 -29.85 54.21 -7.26
CA PRO A 1198 -31.20 54.14 -6.70
C PRO A 1198 -31.79 52.71 -6.71
N ALA A 1199 -31.39 51.88 -7.69
CA ALA A 1199 -31.78 50.48 -7.75
C ALA A 1199 -31.24 49.67 -6.55
N PHE A 1200 -29.95 49.78 -6.22
CA PHE A 1200 -29.37 49.10 -5.06
C PHE A 1200 -29.96 49.62 -3.74
N LEU A 1201 -30.08 50.94 -3.59
CA LEU A 1201 -30.62 51.58 -2.37
C LEU A 1201 -32.13 51.32 -2.20
N SER A 1202 -32.86 50.98 -3.26
CA SER A 1202 -34.24 50.48 -3.20
C SER A 1202 -34.37 49.02 -2.76
N GLN A 1203 -33.26 48.35 -2.42
CA GLN A 1203 -33.21 46.94 -2.05
C GLN A 1203 -32.37 46.66 -0.79
N PHE A 1204 -31.36 47.48 -0.51
CA PHE A 1204 -30.42 47.34 0.60
C PHE A 1204 -30.27 48.62 1.42
N THR A 1205 -30.33 48.49 2.74
CA THR A 1205 -30.12 49.57 3.71
C THR A 1205 -28.74 49.43 4.35
N LEU A 1206 -27.99 50.54 4.47
CA LEU A 1206 -26.73 50.59 5.21
C LEU A 1206 -27.03 50.48 6.72
N VAL A 1207 -26.52 49.44 7.38
CA VAL A 1207 -26.78 49.18 8.81
C VAL A 1207 -25.57 49.43 9.70
N ALA A 1208 -24.34 49.21 9.19
CA ALA A 1208 -23.11 49.54 9.92
C ALA A 1208 -21.98 50.02 8.97
N ARG A 1209 -21.04 50.79 9.52
CA ARG A 1209 -19.88 51.34 8.79
C ARG A 1209 -18.67 51.46 9.73
N GLN A 1210 -17.51 50.99 9.28
CA GLN A 1210 -16.24 51.08 10.02
C GLN A 1210 -15.41 52.31 9.56
N THR A 1211 -14.45 52.73 10.38
CA THR A 1211 -13.54 53.87 10.15
C THR A 1211 -12.69 53.75 8.87
N ASN A 1212 -12.32 52.54 8.46
CA ASN A 1212 -11.67 52.24 7.18
C ASN A 1212 -12.66 52.20 5.99
N ASN A 1213 -13.89 52.72 6.17
CA ASN A 1213 -14.95 52.80 5.17
C ASN A 1213 -15.47 51.45 4.62
N ILE A 1214 -15.17 50.34 5.30
CA ILE A 1214 -15.95 49.09 5.16
C ILE A 1214 -17.41 49.37 5.56
N ARG A 1215 -18.35 48.85 4.78
CA ARG A 1215 -19.80 49.03 4.92
C ARG A 1215 -20.50 47.68 4.99
N LEU A 1216 -21.48 47.58 5.88
CA LEU A 1216 -22.41 46.46 5.97
C LEU A 1216 -23.82 46.93 5.61
N TYR A 1217 -24.43 46.26 4.65
CA TYR A 1217 -25.81 46.47 4.25
C TYR A 1217 -26.66 45.23 4.54
N HIS A 1218 -27.95 45.45 4.84
CA HIS A 1218 -28.97 44.42 5.00
C HIS A 1218 -30.11 44.65 3.99
N ARG A 1219 -30.71 43.59 3.47
CA ARG A 1219 -31.83 43.66 2.51
C ARG A 1219 -33.07 44.24 3.18
N LEU A 1220 -33.93 44.93 2.41
CA LEU A 1220 -35.03 45.72 2.95
C LEU A 1220 -35.96 44.99 3.93
N GLY A 1221 -36.40 45.77 4.91
CA GLY A 1221 -36.70 45.32 6.27
C GLY A 1221 -35.83 46.15 7.21
N GLY A 1222 -36.36 46.57 8.37
CA GLY A 1222 -35.56 47.30 9.36
C GLY A 1222 -34.37 46.47 9.83
N PRO A 1223 -33.30 47.09 10.36
CA PRO A 1223 -32.17 46.34 10.93
C PRO A 1223 -32.73 45.30 11.92
N PRO A 1224 -32.43 43.99 11.73
CA PRO A 1224 -33.02 42.95 12.57
C PRO A 1224 -32.69 43.22 14.04
N LEU A 1225 -33.60 42.90 14.95
CA LEU A 1225 -33.32 43.06 16.39
C LEU A 1225 -32.14 42.15 16.76
N PRO A 1226 -31.26 42.57 17.69
CA PRO A 1226 -30.15 41.73 18.12
C PRO A 1226 -30.73 40.49 18.81
N ASP A 1227 -30.49 39.32 18.21
CA ASP A 1227 -31.04 38.04 18.69
C ASP A 1227 -30.12 37.37 19.72
N ARG A 1228 -28.89 37.89 19.86
CA ARG A 1228 -27.79 37.36 20.69
C ARG A 1228 -27.10 38.48 21.47
N PRO A 1229 -26.46 38.17 22.60
CA PRO A 1229 -25.50 39.09 23.21
C PRO A 1229 -24.29 39.28 22.29
N ALA A 1230 -23.62 40.43 22.42
CA ALA A 1230 -22.34 40.70 21.77
C ALA A 1230 -21.36 39.52 21.90
N PRO A 1231 -20.59 39.18 20.85
CA PRO A 1231 -19.54 38.17 20.94
C PRO A 1231 -18.65 38.42 22.16
N SER A 1232 -18.51 37.40 23.00
CA SER A 1232 -17.66 37.50 24.19
C SER A 1232 -16.23 37.88 23.75
N PRO A 1233 -15.53 38.81 24.45
CA PRO A 1233 -14.22 39.30 24.05
C PRO A 1233 -13.17 38.20 23.78
N LEU A 1234 -13.39 36.99 24.31
CA LEU A 1234 -12.71 35.74 23.96
C LEU A 1234 -12.50 35.47 22.45
N HIS A 1235 -13.31 36.05 21.55
CA HIS A 1235 -13.16 35.88 20.10
C HIS A 1235 -12.21 36.89 19.42
N PHE A 1236 -11.98 38.08 19.98
CA PHE A 1236 -11.23 39.16 19.31
C PHE A 1236 -10.30 39.98 20.21
N GLU A 1237 -10.58 40.08 21.51
CA GLU A 1237 -9.68 40.70 22.50
C GLU A 1237 -8.71 39.64 23.05
N HIS A 1238 -7.77 39.21 22.19
CA HIS A 1238 -6.59 38.49 22.65
C HIS A 1238 -5.87 39.32 23.71
N ALA A 1239 -5.95 38.90 24.98
CA ALA A 1239 -5.29 39.56 26.09
C ALA A 1239 -3.75 39.77 25.94
N PRO A 1240 -3.01 39.00 25.11
CA PRO A 1240 -1.65 39.35 24.69
C PRO A 1240 -1.55 40.62 23.84
N CYS A 1241 -2.48 40.88 22.92
CA CYS A 1241 -2.49 42.06 22.04
C CYS A 1241 -2.70 43.37 22.82
N LEU A 1242 -3.36 43.32 23.98
CA LEU A 1242 -3.50 44.45 24.91
C LEU A 1242 -2.24 44.71 25.78
N LYS A 1243 -1.14 43.98 25.55
CA LYS A 1243 0.13 44.08 26.29
C LYS A 1243 1.36 44.33 25.39
N ALA A 1244 1.16 44.48 24.09
CA ALA A 1244 2.22 44.65 23.08
C ALA A 1244 2.63 46.13 22.90
#